data_AF-A0A6P1MJK2-F1
#
_entry.id   AF-A0A6P1MJK2-F1
#
_cell.length_a   1.000
_cell.length_b   1.000
_cell.length_c   1.000
_cell.angle_alpha   90.00
_cell.angle_beta   90.00
_cell.angle_gamma   90.00
#
_symmetry.space_group_name_H-M   'P 1'
#
loop_
_entity.id
_entity.type
_entity.pdbx_description
1 polymer ?
#
loop_
_entity_poly.entity_id
_entity_poly.type
_entity_poly.pdbx_seq_one_letter_code
_entity_poly.pdbx_strand_id
1 'polypeptide(L)'
;MNAFDSFHQQPEIKPAVEQIIAASKDAGKERYIEYAPLGKSAEGRDIPFVIFAKSQGDVENYQKSTLPMMMEHPDQLINSIEKGEIGKYKPVIWFNNIHSDESNGVDAQIDMLRELATQDTITFKSVSSTVKGKDKDGNDYGNVGTGDKEDITLDVNELLDNYIVLFSLNNNPDGRFYNNRTMVSGFDPNRDVTYQTQIETATVFQAMAKWSPMIFNDFHGFVEDFLIEPCTPPHDPNFEYDLLMDSAIEHANAMGKAGIGMDGGYNHYIIPMFDYGQGWDDGAPMYAAVLSQMHGAVGHTVEIPELNQKSNDTFKCAGFGSLKYALDHKQKMFENQLTIYDRGIKGIDDKGVDKYLVNAKGESIGRARGSNENFFPEYYVLPVDGKLQKNRLAAYEMAEYLIKNGVKVERTNTDVKIGDVTYPRGSYIVPMHQAKRGFANCVLYDGSDFSDFSAMYAEVTMCFPALRGFDKYEIRVADAFKGKTESVENVTIPATDIPSGADQIIIKNTNNDVIKAVNDLLANNKAVYMTYSKGQDFNKGDFIVLKDDLQSVRNKYFLELEPLKEKAIVKKIKEPKVYESGNELGYVLKELAFNLVDSYDNADIIADETGKELTEAMENKIKAGTSYVGVGGYGVYAMADSGLLPGLEIGSNGDSYEGVLKAVLDTDSVITGRYNENDVLYNNSASWIEKVPATAKVLASISDKEGFYTAGWWPNHDEVKGKAYIIQDQAEKGKITLFASHITNKGHPSHQFRLLANAIYDGMPGELTEIVGTNSAGGGSHKKHNGGTTTKDTTTPNTPVKDPAKEPAKDSAKDTASKTMPSDTRNHWSESSVKELIDLGAVSSYPDHTFKPDKNITRAELVTILVKALKIDISSDKVFADTQKHWAKDYIAAAEKYRIVSGYTANQFGPDDFVTREQMATMIMRALKLNSQAAKEIFGDQKEISDWAKDYISAAQNAKLISGYPDGSFHPKDSATRGEAAKVIVNAIKTTN
;
A
#
# COMPACT_ATOMS: atom_id res chain seq x y z
N MET A 1 10.71 11.73 24.13
CA MET A 1 11.82 12.21 23.30
C MET A 1 11.44 11.93 21.85
N ASN A 2 11.77 12.82 20.92
CA ASN A 2 11.51 12.55 19.51
C ASN A 2 12.64 11.62 19.02
N ALA A 3 12.32 10.56 18.27
CA ALA A 3 13.32 9.62 17.75
C ALA A 3 14.44 10.38 16.98
N PHE A 4 14.05 11.42 16.25
CA PHE A 4 14.97 12.22 15.44
C PHE A 4 15.79 13.25 16.21
N ASP A 5 15.70 13.26 17.54
CA ASP A 5 16.70 13.96 18.37
C ASP A 5 18.05 13.20 18.34
N SER A 6 18.06 11.92 17.92
CA SER A 6 19.25 11.06 17.92
C SER A 6 19.42 10.20 16.66
N PHE A 7 18.39 10.05 15.83
CA PHE A 7 18.42 9.24 14.60
C PHE A 7 18.11 10.06 13.35
N HIS A 8 18.52 9.59 12.16
CA HIS A 8 18.38 10.33 10.91
C HIS A 8 16.92 10.39 10.41
N GLN A 9 16.40 11.56 10.06
CA GLN A 9 15.14 11.69 9.34
C GLN A 9 15.27 11.21 7.89
N GLN A 10 14.13 10.94 7.23
CA GLN A 10 14.12 10.54 5.82
C GLN A 10 14.94 11.46 4.89
N PRO A 11 14.88 12.80 4.99
CA PRO A 11 15.67 13.69 4.13
C PRO A 11 17.18 13.65 4.40
N GLU A 12 17.60 13.09 5.53
CA GLU A 12 19.00 13.07 5.99
C GLU A 12 19.72 11.77 5.58
N ILE A 13 18.98 10.71 5.23
CA ILE A 13 19.54 9.40 4.85
C ILE A 13 20.48 9.53 3.64
N LYS A 14 20.02 10.13 2.54
CA LYS A 14 20.85 10.30 1.33
C LYS A 14 22.12 11.14 1.61
N PRO A 15 22.02 12.32 2.23
CA PRO A 15 23.21 13.07 2.67
C PRO A 15 24.17 12.26 3.54
N ALA A 16 23.67 11.42 4.47
CA ALA A 16 24.51 10.57 5.31
C ALA A 16 25.29 9.54 4.48
N VAL A 17 24.65 8.89 3.50
CA VAL A 17 25.33 7.97 2.57
C VAL A 17 26.37 8.71 1.71
N GLU A 18 26.04 9.88 1.19
CA GLU A 18 26.99 10.70 0.41
C GLU A 18 28.23 11.10 1.23
N GLN A 19 28.06 11.40 2.51
CA GLN A 19 29.17 11.65 3.44
C GLN A 19 30.02 10.39 3.65
N ILE A 20 29.41 9.21 3.76
CA ILE A 20 30.15 7.95 3.87
C ILE A 20 30.97 7.68 2.60
N ILE A 21 30.40 7.93 1.41
CA ILE A 21 31.11 7.81 0.14
C ILE A 21 32.34 8.72 0.11
N ALA A 22 32.20 9.97 0.57
CA ALA A 22 33.33 10.90 0.67
C ALA A 22 34.38 10.40 1.69
N ALA A 23 33.96 9.97 2.87
CA ALA A 23 34.86 9.46 3.91
C ALA A 23 35.63 8.21 3.46
N SER A 24 35.00 7.31 2.69
CA SER A 24 35.67 6.14 2.09
C SER A 24 36.83 6.58 1.17
N LYS A 25 36.62 7.62 0.36
CA LYS A 25 37.64 8.17 -0.55
C LYS A 25 38.76 8.86 0.22
N ASP A 26 38.42 9.64 1.23
CA ASP A 26 39.40 10.33 2.09
C ASP A 26 40.27 9.33 2.88
N ALA A 27 39.71 8.20 3.28
CA ALA A 27 40.43 7.08 3.89
C ALA A 27 41.25 6.25 2.88
N GLY A 28 41.27 6.63 1.59
CA GLY A 28 42.02 5.94 0.55
C GLY A 28 41.51 4.53 0.22
N LYS A 29 40.22 4.25 0.46
CA LYS A 29 39.63 2.92 0.23
C LYS A 29 39.12 2.79 -1.20
N GLU A 30 39.56 1.75 -1.90
CA GLU A 30 39.07 1.37 -3.22
C GLU A 30 37.82 0.49 -3.09
N ARG A 31 36.67 1.13 -2.82
CA ARG A 31 35.37 0.47 -2.61
C ARG A 31 34.32 1.06 -3.53
N TYR A 32 33.43 0.22 -4.06
CA TYR A 32 32.27 0.67 -4.81
C TYR A 32 31.09 0.86 -3.86
N ILE A 33 30.62 2.09 -3.75
CA ILE A 33 29.48 2.49 -2.93
C ILE A 33 28.56 3.34 -3.79
N GLU A 34 27.32 2.90 -3.98
CA GLU A 34 26.33 3.60 -4.79
C GLU A 34 25.01 3.75 -4.04
N TYR A 35 24.53 4.99 -3.89
CA TYR A 35 23.14 5.25 -3.49
C TYR A 35 22.25 5.08 -4.73
N ALA A 36 21.55 3.95 -4.80
CA ALA A 36 20.77 3.50 -5.94
C ALA A 36 19.32 3.23 -5.51
N PRO A 37 18.50 4.28 -5.29
CA PRO A 37 17.14 4.11 -4.77
C PRO A 37 16.31 3.19 -5.66
N LEU A 38 15.56 2.27 -5.04
CA LEU A 38 14.83 1.21 -5.76
C LEU A 38 13.67 1.75 -6.60
N GLY A 39 13.11 2.88 -6.18
CA GLY A 39 11.98 3.54 -6.82
C GLY A 39 11.45 4.67 -5.96
N LYS A 40 10.16 4.98 -6.12
CA LYS A 40 9.47 6.05 -5.43
C LYS A 40 8.31 5.50 -4.59
N SER A 41 8.11 6.08 -3.42
CA SER A 41 6.91 5.87 -2.59
C SER A 41 5.66 6.55 -3.17
N ALA A 42 4.52 6.32 -2.53
CA ALA A 42 3.24 6.93 -2.90
C ALA A 42 3.29 8.47 -2.95
N GLU A 43 4.01 9.12 -2.04
CA GLU A 43 4.23 10.59 -2.07
C GLU A 43 5.50 11.01 -2.84
N GLY A 44 6.14 10.10 -3.58
CA GLY A 44 7.23 10.41 -4.50
C GLY A 44 8.64 10.52 -3.88
N ARG A 45 8.84 10.02 -2.66
CA ARG A 45 10.17 9.97 -2.00
C ARG A 45 10.98 8.77 -2.49
N ASP A 46 12.30 8.92 -2.52
CA ASP A 46 13.19 7.80 -2.82
C ASP A 46 13.02 6.69 -1.77
N ILE A 47 12.95 5.43 -2.21
CA ILE A 47 13.13 4.26 -1.35
C ILE A 47 14.65 4.00 -1.25
N PRO A 48 15.31 4.39 -0.14
CA PRO A 48 16.77 4.44 -0.04
C PRO A 48 17.41 3.05 -0.06
N PHE A 49 18.32 2.85 -1.00
CA PHE A 49 19.03 1.59 -1.19
C PHE A 49 20.47 1.85 -1.58
N VAL A 50 21.39 1.08 -1.01
CA VAL A 50 22.84 1.25 -1.20
C VAL A 50 23.48 -0.07 -1.62
N ILE A 51 24.28 -0.02 -2.67
CA ILE A 51 25.11 -1.14 -3.12
C ILE A 51 26.52 -0.94 -2.58
N PHE A 52 27.03 -1.92 -1.84
CA PHE A 52 28.40 -1.96 -1.31
C PHE A 52 29.14 -3.18 -1.86
N ALA A 53 30.16 -2.92 -2.67
CA ALA A 53 30.94 -3.96 -3.37
C ALA A 53 32.41 -3.58 -3.51
N LYS A 54 33.25 -4.53 -3.94
CA LYS A 54 34.65 -4.22 -4.30
C LYS A 54 34.72 -3.30 -5.53
N SER A 55 33.93 -3.59 -6.56
CA SER A 55 33.91 -2.82 -7.81
C SER A 55 32.54 -2.84 -8.48
N GLN A 56 32.27 -1.85 -9.34
CA GLN A 56 31.09 -1.86 -10.21
C GLN A 56 31.06 -3.11 -11.12
N GLY A 57 32.23 -3.54 -11.60
CA GLY A 57 32.36 -4.72 -12.46
C GLY A 57 31.90 -6.00 -11.77
N ASP A 58 32.08 -6.12 -10.46
CA ASP A 58 31.57 -7.25 -9.68
C ASP A 58 30.05 -7.27 -9.62
N VAL A 59 29.43 -6.09 -9.45
CA VAL A 59 27.96 -5.93 -9.46
C VAL A 59 27.40 -6.32 -10.83
N GLU A 60 28.02 -5.82 -11.91
CA GLU A 60 27.61 -6.17 -13.27
C GLU A 60 27.81 -7.65 -13.58
N ASN A 61 28.92 -8.26 -13.13
CA ASN A 61 29.15 -9.69 -13.29
C ASN A 61 28.12 -10.52 -12.53
N TYR A 62 27.73 -10.11 -11.32
CA TYR A 62 26.66 -10.77 -10.58
C TYR A 62 25.35 -10.74 -11.38
N GLN A 63 24.90 -9.57 -11.81
CA GLN A 63 23.62 -9.39 -12.49
C GLN A 63 23.58 -10.04 -13.88
N LYS A 64 24.68 -9.98 -14.64
CA LYS A 64 24.72 -10.45 -16.04
C LYS A 64 25.18 -11.91 -16.19
N SER A 65 25.82 -12.49 -15.18
CA SER A 65 26.44 -13.82 -15.27
C SER A 65 26.06 -14.72 -14.09
N THR A 66 26.42 -14.36 -12.86
CA THR A 66 26.21 -15.23 -11.68
C THR A 66 24.73 -15.53 -11.46
N LEU A 67 23.88 -14.50 -11.40
CA LEU A 67 22.45 -14.66 -11.15
C LEU A 67 21.75 -15.46 -12.26
N PRO A 68 21.94 -15.17 -13.57
CA PRO A 68 21.42 -16.03 -14.62
C PRO A 68 21.88 -17.49 -14.49
N MET A 69 23.16 -17.75 -14.18
CA MET A 69 23.62 -19.11 -13.94
C MET A 69 22.95 -19.76 -12.72
N MET A 70 22.71 -19.01 -11.63
CA MET A 70 21.96 -19.51 -10.47
C MET A 70 20.53 -19.95 -10.87
N MET A 71 19.88 -19.21 -11.78
CA MET A 71 18.48 -19.44 -12.17
C MET A 71 18.30 -20.49 -13.27
N GLU A 72 19.32 -20.70 -14.12
CA GLU A 72 19.25 -21.58 -15.29
C GLU A 72 20.09 -22.85 -15.15
N HIS A 73 21.27 -22.75 -14.54
CA HIS A 73 22.30 -23.79 -14.48
C HIS A 73 22.97 -23.88 -13.09
N PRO A 74 22.21 -23.97 -11.98
CA PRO A 74 22.77 -24.07 -10.64
C PRO A 74 23.65 -25.31 -10.46
N ASP A 75 23.35 -26.39 -11.16
CA ASP A 75 24.18 -27.61 -11.19
C ASP A 75 25.61 -27.34 -11.69
N GLN A 76 25.78 -26.49 -12.71
CA GLN A 76 27.10 -26.11 -13.22
C GLN A 76 27.87 -25.26 -12.21
N LEU A 77 27.17 -24.39 -11.47
CA LEU A 77 27.76 -23.60 -10.38
C LEU A 77 28.20 -24.50 -9.22
N ILE A 78 27.34 -25.42 -8.78
CA ILE A 78 27.68 -26.42 -7.74
C ILE A 78 28.94 -27.21 -8.16
N ASN A 79 28.95 -27.76 -9.38
CA ASN A 79 30.11 -28.49 -9.90
C ASN A 79 31.39 -27.62 -9.97
N SER A 80 31.25 -26.31 -10.20
CA SER A 80 32.38 -25.38 -10.20
C SER A 80 32.90 -25.11 -8.79
N ILE A 81 31.99 -24.95 -7.83
CA ILE A 81 32.31 -24.77 -6.41
C ILE A 81 33.05 -26.01 -5.88
N GLU A 82 32.55 -27.21 -6.16
CA GLU A 82 33.20 -28.49 -5.77
C GLU A 82 34.61 -28.65 -6.33
N LYS A 83 34.91 -27.99 -7.47
CA LYS A 83 36.26 -27.94 -8.07
C LYS A 83 37.15 -26.84 -7.50
N GLY A 84 36.71 -26.14 -6.46
CA GLY A 84 37.46 -25.08 -5.78
C GLY A 84 37.31 -23.69 -6.41
N GLU A 85 36.32 -23.48 -7.29
CA GLU A 85 36.15 -22.19 -7.99
C GLU A 85 35.21 -21.22 -7.26
N ILE A 86 34.87 -21.49 -5.99
CA ILE A 86 33.93 -20.68 -5.20
C ILE A 86 34.30 -19.20 -5.11
N GLY A 87 35.60 -18.87 -5.10
CA GLY A 87 36.09 -17.49 -5.05
C GLY A 87 35.75 -16.64 -6.29
N LYS A 88 35.26 -17.26 -7.38
CA LYS A 88 34.82 -16.53 -8.58
C LYS A 88 33.43 -15.90 -8.42
N TYR A 89 32.64 -16.38 -7.47
CA TYR A 89 31.24 -15.99 -7.31
C TYR A 89 31.06 -15.15 -6.06
N LYS A 90 30.32 -14.05 -6.21
CA LYS A 90 30.00 -13.11 -5.12
C LYS A 90 28.50 -13.11 -4.85
N PRO A 91 27.98 -14.07 -4.06
CA PRO A 91 26.58 -14.04 -3.64
C PRO A 91 26.28 -12.77 -2.83
N VAL A 92 25.00 -12.50 -2.63
CA VAL A 92 24.49 -11.25 -2.07
C VAL A 92 24.09 -11.43 -0.61
N ILE A 93 24.45 -10.46 0.24
CA ILE A 93 23.95 -10.29 1.60
C ILE A 93 23.11 -9.00 1.63
N TRP A 94 21.92 -9.04 2.18
CA TRP A 94 20.99 -7.92 2.22
C TRP A 94 20.62 -7.56 3.66
N PHE A 95 20.82 -6.30 4.05
CA PHE A 95 20.26 -5.71 5.27
C PHE A 95 19.04 -4.85 4.93
N ASN A 96 17.99 -4.97 5.71
CA ASN A 96 16.68 -4.36 5.46
C ASN A 96 16.14 -3.72 6.74
N ASN A 97 15.29 -2.70 6.56
CA ASN A 97 14.35 -2.26 7.57
C ASN A 97 13.04 -1.85 6.86
N ILE A 98 11.94 -2.46 7.27
CA ILE A 98 10.64 -2.26 6.63
C ILE A 98 9.73 -1.27 7.36
N HIS A 99 9.79 -1.17 8.70
CA HIS A 99 9.00 -0.19 9.44
C HIS A 99 9.81 1.03 9.83
N SER A 100 9.22 2.19 9.54
CA SER A 100 9.93 3.46 9.59
C SER A 100 10.18 4.04 10.97
N ASP A 101 9.35 3.67 11.95
CA ASP A 101 9.41 4.14 13.33
C ASP A 101 10.49 3.40 14.14
N GLU A 102 10.97 2.28 13.64
CA GLU A 102 12.05 1.45 14.19
C GLU A 102 13.43 2.04 13.85
N SER A 103 13.68 3.29 14.26
CA SER A 103 14.81 4.08 13.75
C SER A 103 16.19 3.45 13.96
N ASN A 104 16.37 2.61 14.99
CA ASN A 104 17.61 1.85 15.18
C ASN A 104 17.91 0.93 13.99
N GLY A 105 16.89 0.33 13.36
CA GLY A 105 17.08 -0.58 12.23
C GLY A 105 17.64 0.13 11.00
N VAL A 106 17.30 1.42 10.82
CA VAL A 106 17.84 2.28 9.75
C VAL A 106 19.26 2.75 10.08
N ASP A 107 19.44 3.33 11.26
CA ASP A 107 20.70 3.98 11.63
C ASP A 107 21.83 2.97 11.90
N ALA A 108 21.52 1.78 12.43
CA ALA A 108 22.51 0.71 12.57
C ALA A 108 23.08 0.27 11.22
N GLN A 109 22.25 0.22 10.17
CA GLN A 109 22.73 -0.05 8.80
C GLN A 109 23.66 1.07 8.28
N ILE A 110 23.33 2.33 8.54
CA ILE A 110 24.16 3.49 8.17
C ILE A 110 25.51 3.43 8.91
N ASP A 111 25.50 3.09 10.20
CA ASP A 111 26.71 2.95 11.01
C ASP A 111 27.58 1.79 10.54
N MET A 112 26.98 0.62 10.27
CA MET A 112 27.67 -0.52 9.65
C MET A 112 28.32 -0.13 8.33
N LEU A 113 27.56 0.51 7.44
CA LEU A 113 28.07 0.97 6.14
C LEU A 113 29.23 1.94 6.31
N ARG A 114 29.17 2.87 7.28
CA ARG A 114 30.26 3.81 7.55
C ARG A 114 31.54 3.10 7.97
N GLU A 115 31.46 2.15 8.90
CA GLU A 115 32.63 1.41 9.38
C GLU A 115 33.22 0.53 8.27
N LEU A 116 32.36 -0.24 7.58
CA LEU A 116 32.75 -1.05 6.44
C LEU A 116 33.32 -0.22 5.30
N ALA A 117 32.85 1.01 5.08
CA ALA A 117 33.35 1.87 4.02
C ALA A 117 34.71 2.49 4.34
N THR A 118 35.05 2.68 5.62
CA THR A 118 36.23 3.46 6.02
C THR A 118 37.38 2.66 6.64
N GLN A 119 37.12 1.45 7.15
CA GLN A 119 38.12 0.62 7.86
C GLN A 119 38.49 -0.64 7.07
N ASP A 120 39.72 -1.14 7.18
CA ASP A 120 40.14 -2.42 6.56
C ASP A 120 39.66 -3.64 7.35
N THR A 121 39.61 -3.50 8.67
CA THR A 121 39.21 -4.55 9.60
C THR A 121 38.23 -3.98 10.61
N ILE A 122 37.16 -4.70 10.90
CA ILE A 122 36.22 -4.39 11.99
C ILE A 122 36.47 -5.36 13.12
N THR A 123 36.66 -4.86 14.34
CA THR A 123 36.79 -5.70 15.54
C THR A 123 35.58 -5.49 16.44
N PHE A 124 34.88 -6.57 16.78
CA PHE A 124 33.73 -6.57 17.67
C PHE A 124 33.80 -7.75 18.65
N LYS A 125 33.06 -7.68 19.75
CA LYS A 125 33.05 -8.74 20.76
C LYS A 125 31.98 -9.78 20.46
N SER A 126 32.27 -11.04 20.74
CA SER A 126 31.31 -12.14 20.73
C SER A 126 31.52 -13.04 21.94
N VAL A 127 30.45 -13.63 22.48
CA VAL A 127 30.58 -14.63 23.54
C VAL A 127 30.87 -16.01 22.96
N SER A 128 31.84 -16.74 23.52
CA SER A 128 32.25 -18.05 22.99
C SER A 128 31.18 -19.14 23.19
N SER A 129 30.42 -19.07 24.29
CA SER A 129 29.34 -20.01 24.60
C SER A 129 28.11 -19.36 25.22
N THR A 130 26.96 -20.00 24.96
CA THR A 130 25.65 -19.65 25.55
C THR A 130 25.02 -20.87 26.21
N VAL A 131 24.15 -20.63 27.20
CA VAL A 131 23.29 -21.65 27.81
C VAL A 131 21.87 -21.10 27.91
N LYS A 132 20.88 -21.98 28.10
CA LYS A 132 19.52 -21.51 28.43
C LYS A 132 19.52 -20.89 29.83
N GLY A 133 19.14 -19.62 29.90
CA GLY A 133 19.00 -18.88 31.15
C GLY A 133 17.78 -19.37 31.93
N LYS A 134 17.90 -19.45 33.26
CA LYS A 134 16.80 -19.82 34.14
C LYS A 134 16.25 -18.60 34.88
N ASP A 135 14.95 -18.38 34.80
CA ASP A 135 14.26 -17.38 35.60
C ASP A 135 14.18 -17.80 37.09
N LYS A 136 13.57 -16.96 37.92
CA LYS A 136 13.40 -17.22 39.37
C LYS A 136 12.56 -18.47 39.67
N ASP A 137 11.75 -18.92 38.71
CA ASP A 137 10.81 -20.03 38.82
C ASP A 137 11.36 -21.30 38.15
N GLY A 138 12.55 -21.22 37.52
CA GLY A 138 13.25 -22.32 36.86
C GLY A 138 12.90 -22.52 35.38
N ASN A 139 12.15 -21.59 34.77
CA ASN A 139 11.80 -21.64 33.35
C ASN A 139 12.94 -21.07 32.49
N ASP A 140 13.04 -21.56 31.25
CA ASP A 140 14.00 -21.02 30.28
C ASP A 140 13.53 -19.66 29.75
N TYR A 141 14.41 -18.65 29.71
CA TYR A 141 14.10 -17.31 29.18
C TYR A 141 15.00 -16.87 28.00
N GLY A 142 15.74 -17.80 27.39
CA GLY A 142 16.59 -17.52 26.24
C GLY A 142 18.06 -17.90 26.43
N ASN A 143 18.89 -17.47 25.49
CA ASN A 143 20.29 -17.85 25.39
C ASN A 143 21.17 -16.80 26.06
N VAL A 144 21.70 -17.12 27.25
CA VAL A 144 22.55 -16.23 28.06
C VAL A 144 24.03 -16.52 27.80
N GLY A 145 24.82 -15.47 27.62
CA GLY A 145 26.28 -15.58 27.46
C GLY A 145 26.96 -16.10 28.74
N THR A 146 27.73 -17.18 28.63
CA THR A 146 28.47 -17.78 29.76
C THR A 146 29.97 -17.93 29.50
N GLY A 147 30.37 -17.87 28.24
CA GLY A 147 31.77 -17.92 27.83
C GLY A 147 32.46 -16.56 27.91
N ASP A 148 33.77 -16.57 27.73
CA ASP A 148 34.56 -15.35 27.61
C ASP A 148 34.11 -14.51 26.41
N LYS A 149 34.24 -13.18 26.56
CA LYS A 149 34.05 -12.24 25.44
C LYS A 149 35.33 -12.18 24.63
N GLU A 150 35.26 -12.67 23.40
CA GLU A 150 36.37 -12.74 22.46
C GLU A 150 36.29 -11.61 21.44
N ASP A 151 37.44 -11.05 21.07
CA ASP A 151 37.53 -10.09 19.97
C ASP A 151 37.52 -10.87 18.65
N ILE A 152 36.49 -10.62 17.84
CA ILE A 152 36.32 -11.16 16.51
C ILE A 152 36.70 -10.09 15.50
N THR A 153 37.58 -10.46 14.57
CA THR A 153 37.99 -9.57 13.47
C THR A 153 37.32 -9.99 12.17
N LEU A 154 36.67 -9.04 11.52
CA LEU A 154 36.12 -9.12 10.17
C LEU A 154 37.04 -8.35 9.22
N ASP A 155 37.65 -9.05 8.25
CA ASP A 155 38.41 -8.41 7.17
C ASP A 155 37.44 -7.95 6.07
N VAL A 156 37.41 -6.63 5.83
CA VAL A 156 36.48 -6.03 4.87
C VAL A 156 36.89 -6.31 3.43
N ASN A 157 38.17 -6.45 3.14
CA ASN A 157 38.63 -6.78 1.79
C ASN A 157 38.30 -8.23 1.46
N GLU A 158 38.48 -9.15 2.41
CA GLU A 158 38.04 -10.54 2.28
C GLU A 158 36.52 -10.63 2.09
N LEU A 159 35.75 -9.82 2.83
CA LEU A 159 34.30 -9.70 2.65
C LEU A 159 33.94 -9.32 1.21
N LEU A 160 34.55 -8.24 0.69
CA LEU A 160 34.24 -7.70 -0.64
C LEU A 160 34.83 -8.53 -1.80
N ASP A 161 35.83 -9.37 -1.52
CA ASP A 161 36.29 -10.41 -2.44
C ASP A 161 35.27 -11.54 -2.58
N ASN A 162 34.43 -11.74 -1.56
CA ASN A 162 33.52 -12.86 -1.50
C ASN A 162 32.04 -12.50 -1.69
N TYR A 163 31.63 -11.25 -1.48
CA TYR A 163 30.22 -10.85 -1.43
C TYR A 163 29.97 -9.47 -2.04
N ILE A 164 28.71 -9.26 -2.42
CA ILE A 164 28.10 -7.94 -2.56
C ILE A 164 27.19 -7.76 -1.34
N VAL A 165 27.28 -6.60 -0.68
CA VAL A 165 26.41 -6.26 0.47
C VAL A 165 25.45 -5.16 0.05
N LEU A 166 24.17 -5.36 0.32
CA LEU A 166 23.10 -4.43 -0.01
C LEU A 166 22.49 -3.90 1.28
N PHE A 167 22.21 -2.60 1.31
CA PHE A 167 21.52 -1.95 2.41
C PHE A 167 20.24 -1.30 1.90
N SER A 168 19.10 -1.90 2.20
CA SER A 168 17.77 -1.31 1.99
C SER A 168 17.39 -0.58 3.26
N LEU A 169 17.86 0.67 3.36
CA LEU A 169 17.94 1.42 4.61
C LEU A 169 16.57 1.66 5.24
N ASN A 170 15.53 1.90 4.44
CA ASN A 170 14.15 2.08 4.88
C ASN A 170 13.20 1.79 3.71
N ASN A 171 12.27 0.86 3.87
CA ASN A 171 11.32 0.51 2.81
C ASN A 171 10.11 1.46 2.76
N ASN A 172 9.80 2.17 3.84
CA ASN A 172 8.65 3.06 3.96
C ASN A 172 9.12 4.53 4.15
N PRO A 173 9.57 5.22 3.09
CA PRO A 173 10.12 6.57 3.23
C PRO A 173 9.07 7.62 3.62
N ASP A 174 7.80 7.41 3.28
CA ASP A 174 6.72 8.33 3.66
C ASP A 174 6.36 8.17 5.13
N GLY A 175 6.25 6.92 5.62
CA GLY A 175 6.11 6.63 7.05
C GLY A 175 7.23 7.27 7.85
N ARG A 176 8.49 7.15 7.42
CA ARG A 176 9.62 7.77 8.15
C ARG A 176 9.55 9.28 8.17
N PHE A 177 9.12 9.90 7.08
CA PHE A 177 8.93 11.35 7.04
C PHE A 177 7.93 11.84 8.10
N TYR A 178 6.88 11.05 8.37
CA TYR A 178 5.86 11.36 9.38
C TYR A 178 6.12 10.72 10.75
N ASN A 179 7.17 9.90 10.89
CA ASN A 179 7.42 9.03 12.04
C ASN A 179 6.26 8.04 12.33
N ASN A 180 5.72 7.44 11.29
CA ASN A 180 4.65 6.45 11.34
C ASN A 180 5.18 5.07 10.95
N ARG A 181 4.73 4.03 11.66
CA ARG A 181 4.97 2.63 11.30
C ARG A 181 4.37 2.27 9.94
N THR A 182 3.11 2.67 9.75
CA THR A 182 2.31 2.35 8.57
C THR A 182 2.67 3.23 7.38
N MET A 183 2.34 2.76 6.18
CA MET A 183 2.38 3.57 4.96
C MET A 183 1.31 4.66 5.00
N VAL A 184 1.35 5.60 4.05
CA VAL A 184 0.37 6.71 3.97
C VAL A 184 -1.07 6.24 3.73
N SER A 185 -1.25 5.01 3.21
CA SER A 185 -2.54 4.33 3.10
C SER A 185 -3.05 3.77 4.43
N GLY A 186 -2.24 3.80 5.49
CA GLY A 186 -2.56 3.22 6.80
C GLY A 186 -2.20 1.74 6.92
N PHE A 187 -1.64 1.12 5.87
CA PHE A 187 -1.30 -0.30 5.84
C PHE A 187 0.04 -0.56 6.52
N ASP A 188 0.15 -1.68 7.22
CA ASP A 188 1.43 -2.20 7.70
C ASP A 188 2.23 -2.77 6.51
N PRO A 189 3.41 -2.22 6.15
CA PRO A 189 4.20 -2.72 5.03
C PRO A 189 4.67 -4.16 5.22
N ASN A 190 4.90 -4.59 6.46
CA ASN A 190 5.31 -5.96 6.79
C ASN A 190 4.11 -6.91 6.94
N ARG A 191 2.96 -6.52 6.40
CA ARG A 191 1.80 -7.38 6.14
C ARG A 191 1.34 -7.34 4.68
N ASP A 192 2.08 -6.64 3.82
CA ASP A 192 1.79 -6.49 2.39
C ASP A 192 2.94 -7.01 1.50
N VAL A 193 3.99 -7.59 2.08
CA VAL A 193 5.21 -7.98 1.33
C VAL A 193 4.96 -8.93 0.15
N THR A 194 4.02 -9.87 0.33
CA THR A 194 3.64 -10.84 -0.71
C THR A 194 2.40 -10.38 -1.47
N TYR A 195 1.43 -9.72 -0.81
CA TYR A 195 0.26 -9.19 -1.49
C TYR A 195 0.63 -8.10 -2.51
N GLN A 196 1.59 -7.25 -2.16
CA GLN A 196 2.14 -6.16 -2.98
C GLN A 196 1.05 -5.23 -3.50
N THR A 197 0.10 -4.88 -2.62
CA THR A 197 -0.97 -3.91 -2.94
C THR A 197 -0.46 -2.48 -2.91
N GLN A 198 0.64 -2.22 -2.20
CA GLN A 198 1.25 -0.92 -2.07
C GLN A 198 2.49 -0.79 -2.96
N ILE A 199 2.80 0.43 -3.41
CA ILE A 199 3.89 0.65 -4.37
C ILE A 199 5.26 0.42 -3.73
N GLU A 200 5.42 0.73 -2.45
CA GLU A 200 6.65 0.56 -1.67
C GLU A 200 7.05 -0.92 -1.58
N THR A 201 6.15 -1.77 -1.09
CA THR A 201 6.36 -3.22 -0.96
C THR A 201 6.56 -3.86 -2.33
N ALA A 202 5.72 -3.54 -3.32
CA ALA A 202 5.88 -4.03 -4.68
C ALA A 202 7.28 -3.69 -5.25
N THR A 203 7.76 -2.46 -5.03
CA THR A 203 9.08 -2.02 -5.51
C THR A 203 10.23 -2.75 -4.82
N VAL A 204 10.17 -2.90 -3.49
CA VAL A 204 11.24 -3.55 -2.72
C VAL A 204 11.35 -5.04 -3.05
N PHE A 205 10.24 -5.76 -3.12
CA PHE A 205 10.28 -7.21 -3.35
C PHE A 205 10.49 -7.59 -4.83
N GLN A 206 10.15 -6.70 -5.76
CA GLN A 206 10.68 -6.79 -7.14
C GLN A 206 12.20 -6.68 -7.19
N ALA A 207 12.81 -5.83 -6.35
CA ALA A 207 14.25 -5.77 -6.24
C ALA A 207 14.82 -7.04 -5.58
N MET A 208 14.13 -7.64 -4.61
CA MET A 208 14.51 -8.94 -4.06
C MET A 208 14.58 -10.03 -5.13
N ALA A 209 13.65 -10.06 -6.09
CA ALA A 209 13.74 -10.97 -7.24
C ALA A 209 15.00 -10.73 -8.09
N LYS A 210 15.34 -9.45 -8.34
CA LYS A 210 16.54 -9.04 -9.10
C LYS A 210 17.86 -9.35 -8.41
N TRP A 211 17.88 -9.49 -7.09
CA TRP A 211 19.10 -9.71 -6.33
C TRP A 211 19.20 -11.09 -5.67
N SER A 212 18.09 -11.82 -5.51
CA SER A 212 18.01 -13.18 -4.93
C SER A 212 19.06 -13.44 -3.83
N PRO A 213 18.97 -12.70 -2.70
CA PRO A 213 20.02 -12.71 -1.69
C PRO A 213 20.22 -14.10 -1.09
N MET A 214 21.45 -14.41 -0.69
CA MET A 214 21.77 -15.62 0.07
C MET A 214 21.44 -15.45 1.56
N ILE A 215 21.59 -14.22 2.07
CA ILE A 215 21.25 -13.82 3.44
C ILE A 215 20.39 -12.57 3.38
N PHE A 216 19.32 -12.54 4.16
CA PHE A 216 18.46 -11.37 4.33
C PHE A 216 18.23 -11.12 5.83
N ASN A 217 18.76 -10.02 6.35
CA ASN A 217 18.54 -9.60 7.74
C ASN A 217 17.62 -8.39 7.75
N ASP A 218 16.45 -8.53 8.34
CA ASP A 218 15.49 -7.45 8.51
C ASP A 218 15.54 -6.95 9.95
N PHE A 219 16.00 -5.73 10.16
CA PHE A 219 16.15 -5.13 11.50
C PHE A 219 14.86 -4.44 11.91
N HIS A 220 14.31 -4.83 13.07
CA HIS A 220 12.99 -4.45 13.57
C HIS A 220 12.97 -3.90 15.00
N GLY A 221 11.79 -3.51 15.49
CA GLY A 221 11.52 -3.22 16.89
C GLY A 221 10.02 -2.99 17.15
N PHE A 222 9.46 -3.18 18.33
CA PHE A 222 10.10 -3.57 19.57
C PHE A 222 9.35 -4.78 20.12
N VAL A 223 10.09 -5.84 20.41
CA VAL A 223 9.61 -6.97 21.23
C VAL A 223 10.42 -7.00 22.53
N GLU A 224 9.93 -7.64 23.58
CA GLU A 224 10.57 -7.55 24.91
C GLU A 224 12.03 -8.02 24.95
N ASP A 225 12.37 -8.98 24.09
CA ASP A 225 13.70 -9.60 24.03
C ASP A 225 14.45 -9.27 22.74
N PHE A 226 15.78 -9.39 22.77
CA PHE A 226 16.57 -9.42 21.55
C PHE A 226 16.30 -10.75 20.81
N LEU A 227 15.44 -10.72 19.80
CA LEU A 227 14.93 -11.90 19.10
C LEU A 227 15.54 -12.02 17.72
N ILE A 228 15.89 -13.26 17.35
CA ILE A 228 16.44 -13.59 16.03
C ILE A 228 15.79 -14.87 15.55
N GLU A 229 15.08 -14.82 14.42
CA GLU A 229 14.49 -15.98 13.75
C GLU A 229 15.54 -17.07 13.47
N PRO A 230 15.19 -18.37 13.34
CA PRO A 230 13.98 -18.92 12.71
C PRO A 230 12.70 -18.98 13.57
N CYS A 231 11.57 -19.11 12.87
CA CYS A 231 10.21 -19.15 13.40
C CYS A 231 9.82 -20.50 14.02
N THR A 232 8.74 -20.50 14.81
CA THR A 232 8.04 -21.73 15.25
C THR A 232 7.23 -22.33 14.08
N PRO A 233 6.83 -23.62 14.13
CA PRO A 233 5.79 -24.13 13.26
C PRO A 233 4.43 -23.42 13.48
N PRO A 234 3.48 -23.51 12.52
CA PRO A 234 3.60 -24.22 11.25
C PRO A 234 4.55 -23.53 10.26
N HIS A 235 4.96 -24.31 9.26
CA HIS A 235 5.82 -23.85 8.19
C HIS A 235 5.12 -23.98 6.84
N ASP A 236 5.21 -22.97 5.97
CA ASP A 236 4.66 -23.06 4.61
C ASP A 236 5.31 -24.25 3.86
N PRO A 237 4.50 -25.15 3.27
CA PRO A 237 5.02 -26.36 2.61
C PRO A 237 5.90 -26.08 1.38
N ASN A 238 5.94 -24.84 0.87
CA ASN A 238 6.74 -24.44 -0.26
C ASN A 238 8.20 -24.13 0.09
N PHE A 239 8.54 -24.02 1.37
CA PHE A 239 9.93 -23.89 1.81
C PHE A 239 10.73 -25.19 1.61
N GLU A 240 12.05 -25.06 1.54
CA GLU A 240 13.03 -26.16 1.47
C GLU A 240 13.83 -26.18 2.79
N TYR A 241 13.12 -26.36 3.91
CA TYR A 241 13.70 -26.20 5.25
C TYR A 241 14.84 -27.16 5.59
N ASP A 242 14.94 -28.30 4.90
CA ASP A 242 16.09 -29.21 5.02
C ASP A 242 17.40 -28.60 4.49
N LEU A 243 17.33 -27.54 3.69
CA LEU A 243 18.48 -26.78 3.20
C LEU A 243 18.66 -25.42 3.92
N LEU A 244 17.62 -24.90 4.56
CA LEU A 244 17.63 -23.58 5.20
C LEU A 244 17.85 -23.65 6.72
N MET A 245 17.20 -24.59 7.41
CA MET A 245 17.02 -24.52 8.87
C MET A 245 18.33 -24.58 9.66
N ASP A 246 19.24 -25.50 9.30
CA ASP A 246 20.51 -25.64 10.02
C ASP A 246 21.36 -24.37 9.91
N SER A 247 21.42 -23.78 8.71
CA SER A 247 22.13 -22.52 8.49
C SER A 247 21.44 -21.35 9.18
N ALA A 248 20.10 -21.31 9.22
CA ALA A 248 19.35 -20.28 9.94
C ALA A 248 19.64 -20.34 11.45
N ILE A 249 19.62 -21.52 12.07
CA ILE A 249 19.92 -21.68 13.50
C ILE A 249 21.36 -21.26 13.81
N GLU A 250 22.34 -21.76 13.05
CA GLU A 250 23.75 -21.44 13.25
C GLU A 250 24.02 -19.93 13.07
N HIS A 251 23.39 -19.33 12.05
CA HIS A 251 23.52 -17.90 11.75
C HIS A 251 22.87 -17.01 12.81
N ALA A 252 21.67 -17.36 13.28
CA ALA A 252 20.99 -16.69 14.38
C ALA A 252 21.82 -16.70 15.67
N ASN A 253 22.42 -17.85 15.99
CA ASN A 253 23.33 -17.96 17.13
C ASN A 253 24.57 -17.07 16.96
N ALA A 254 25.15 -16.99 15.77
CA ALA A 254 26.31 -16.14 15.51
C ALA A 254 25.98 -14.65 15.70
N MET A 255 24.83 -14.21 15.18
CA MET A 255 24.32 -12.85 15.38
C MET A 255 24.01 -12.57 16.85
N GLY A 256 23.32 -13.49 17.53
CA GLY A 256 22.94 -13.35 18.94
C GLY A 256 24.16 -13.25 19.85
N LYS A 257 25.16 -14.13 19.66
CA LYS A 257 26.42 -14.11 20.42
C LYS A 257 27.21 -12.81 20.22
N ALA A 258 27.22 -12.27 19.01
CA ALA A 258 27.84 -10.97 18.73
C ALA A 258 27.08 -9.82 19.39
N GLY A 259 25.75 -9.82 19.30
CA GLY A 259 24.90 -8.79 19.94
C GLY A 259 25.06 -8.73 21.46
N ILE A 260 25.06 -9.89 22.15
CA ILE A 260 25.27 -9.94 23.62
C ILE A 260 26.74 -9.87 24.04
N GLY A 261 27.67 -10.00 23.08
CA GLY A 261 29.10 -9.81 23.31
C GLY A 261 29.46 -8.35 23.62
N MET A 262 28.66 -7.40 23.15
CA MET A 262 28.86 -5.97 23.37
C MET A 262 28.92 -5.60 24.86
N ASP A 263 29.85 -4.72 25.22
CA ASP A 263 29.92 -4.18 26.58
C ASP A 263 28.75 -3.22 26.84
N GLY A 264 28.00 -3.45 27.92
CA GLY A 264 26.76 -2.73 28.19
C GLY A 264 25.57 -3.15 27.29
N GLY A 265 25.74 -4.21 26.49
CA GLY A 265 24.69 -4.79 25.65
C GLY A 265 23.62 -5.57 26.41
N TYR A 266 22.77 -6.27 25.67
CA TYR A 266 21.81 -7.21 26.25
C TYR A 266 22.54 -8.46 26.76
N ASN A 267 21.98 -9.13 27.76
CA ASN A 267 22.63 -10.29 28.39
C ASN A 267 22.20 -11.62 27.76
N HIS A 268 21.11 -11.61 26.99
CA HIS A 268 20.57 -12.78 26.32
C HIS A 268 19.92 -12.40 24.98
N TYR A 269 19.69 -13.41 24.16
CA TYR A 269 18.86 -13.35 22.97
C TYR A 269 17.98 -14.60 22.88
N ILE A 270 16.89 -14.52 22.13
CA ILE A 270 15.96 -15.65 21.92
C ILE A 270 15.91 -16.04 20.45
N ILE A 271 15.59 -17.32 20.21
CA ILE A 271 15.27 -17.86 18.88
C ILE A 271 13.85 -18.43 18.97
N PRO A 272 12.85 -17.86 18.28
CA PRO A 272 11.44 -18.25 18.43
C PRO A 272 11.21 -19.75 18.32
N MET A 273 11.85 -20.41 17.35
CA MET A 273 11.78 -21.86 17.15
C MET A 273 12.00 -22.70 18.43
N PHE A 274 12.85 -22.23 19.36
CA PHE A 274 13.19 -22.95 20.59
C PHE A 274 12.62 -22.31 21.85
N ASP A 275 12.45 -20.99 21.83
CA ASP A 275 12.12 -20.20 23.01
C ASP A 275 10.63 -19.85 23.08
N TYR A 276 9.88 -19.99 21.97
CA TYR A 276 8.43 -19.82 21.91
C TYR A 276 7.71 -21.15 21.75
N GLY A 277 6.44 -21.20 22.17
CA GLY A 277 5.59 -22.37 21.98
C GLY A 277 4.97 -22.42 20.58
N GLN A 278 4.17 -21.40 20.25
CA GLN A 278 3.47 -21.20 18.97
C GLN A 278 3.27 -19.69 18.75
N GLY A 279 2.90 -19.28 17.53
CA GLY A 279 2.46 -17.91 17.24
C GLY A 279 3.56 -16.93 16.82
N TRP A 280 4.79 -17.40 16.57
CA TRP A 280 5.79 -16.70 15.76
C TRP A 280 6.14 -17.60 14.57
N ASP A 281 5.13 -17.86 13.73
CA ASP A 281 5.18 -18.86 12.68
C ASP A 281 5.45 -18.27 11.29
N ASP A 282 5.85 -19.13 10.37
CA ASP A 282 6.00 -18.80 8.95
C ASP A 282 5.08 -19.67 8.07
N GLY A 283 3.87 -19.95 8.54
CA GLY A 283 2.86 -20.69 7.79
C GLY A 283 2.53 -20.08 6.41
N ALA A 284 2.88 -18.80 6.21
CA ALA A 284 2.94 -18.13 4.92
C ALA A 284 4.00 -17.00 4.92
N PRO A 285 4.49 -16.56 3.74
CA PRO A 285 5.52 -15.51 3.62
C PRO A 285 5.03 -14.07 3.85
N MET A 286 4.41 -13.78 4.99
CA MET A 286 3.68 -12.51 5.22
C MET A 286 4.53 -11.32 5.65
N TYR A 287 5.79 -11.55 5.95
CA TYR A 287 6.75 -10.52 6.34
C TYR A 287 8.11 -10.77 5.66
N ALA A 288 8.92 -9.72 5.57
CA ALA A 288 9.99 -9.62 4.58
C ALA A 288 11.05 -10.73 4.71
N ALA A 289 11.45 -11.05 5.94
CA ALA A 289 12.42 -12.12 6.23
C ALA A 289 11.93 -13.47 5.71
N VAL A 290 10.66 -13.82 5.95
CA VAL A 290 10.10 -15.09 5.49
C VAL A 290 9.90 -15.11 3.97
N LEU A 291 9.45 -14.01 3.35
CA LEU A 291 9.38 -13.92 1.89
C LEU A 291 10.75 -14.11 1.24
N SER A 292 11.83 -13.61 1.86
CA SER A 292 13.18 -13.81 1.33
C SER A 292 13.58 -15.28 1.19
N GLN A 293 13.03 -16.17 2.03
CA GLN A 293 13.27 -17.61 1.95
C GLN A 293 12.68 -18.22 0.67
N MET A 294 11.56 -17.68 0.16
CA MET A 294 11.02 -18.06 -1.16
C MET A 294 11.95 -17.66 -2.31
N HIS A 295 12.85 -16.72 -2.06
CA HIS A 295 13.93 -16.35 -2.96
C HIS A 295 15.25 -17.09 -2.66
N GLY A 296 15.24 -18.13 -1.83
CA GLY A 296 16.40 -18.97 -1.50
C GLY A 296 17.35 -18.36 -0.48
N ALA A 297 16.93 -17.34 0.26
CA ALA A 297 17.74 -16.73 1.31
C ALA A 297 17.60 -17.48 2.64
N VAL A 298 18.65 -17.43 3.46
CA VAL A 298 18.52 -17.55 4.92
C VAL A 298 18.04 -16.19 5.43
N GLY A 299 16.76 -16.12 5.77
CA GLY A 299 16.08 -14.88 6.17
C GLY A 299 15.90 -14.79 7.68
N HIS A 300 16.11 -13.60 8.24
CA HIS A 300 15.94 -13.33 9.67
C HIS A 300 15.20 -12.02 9.92
N THR A 301 14.09 -12.06 10.64
CA THR A 301 13.69 -10.91 11.46
C THR A 301 14.60 -10.85 12.68
N VAL A 302 15.20 -9.67 12.90
CA VAL A 302 16.04 -9.37 14.06
C VAL A 302 15.38 -8.23 14.83
N GLU A 303 14.80 -8.53 15.97
CA GLU A 303 14.05 -7.56 16.79
C GLU A 303 14.89 -7.07 17.97
N ILE A 304 14.70 -5.81 18.38
CA ILE A 304 15.37 -5.24 19.54
C ILE A 304 14.38 -4.66 20.56
N PRO A 305 14.69 -4.64 21.88
CA PRO A 305 13.73 -4.20 22.89
C PRO A 305 13.37 -2.71 22.94
N GLU A 306 14.30 -1.81 22.61
CA GLU A 306 14.12 -0.39 22.95
C GLU A 306 14.66 0.54 21.87
N LEU A 307 14.10 1.75 21.77
CA LEU A 307 14.63 2.80 20.91
C LEU A 307 15.73 3.60 21.63
N ASN A 308 16.99 3.14 21.58
CA ASN A 308 18.13 3.82 22.18
C ASN A 308 19.47 3.38 21.53
N GLN A 309 20.57 4.06 21.91
CA GLN A 309 21.90 3.76 21.37
C GLN A 309 22.37 2.33 21.66
N LYS A 310 22.05 1.77 22.82
CA LYS A 310 22.41 0.38 23.18
C LYS A 310 21.81 -0.60 22.18
N SER A 311 20.54 -0.41 21.82
CA SER A 311 19.86 -1.21 20.79
C SER A 311 20.49 -1.05 19.42
N ASN A 312 20.79 0.19 19.00
CA ASN A 312 21.47 0.47 17.74
C ASN A 312 22.84 -0.23 17.65
N ASP A 313 23.64 -0.14 18.71
CA ASP A 313 24.97 -0.77 18.76
C ASP A 313 24.86 -2.30 18.82
N THR A 314 23.83 -2.84 19.47
CA THR A 314 23.53 -4.29 19.46
C THR A 314 23.20 -4.76 18.05
N PHE A 315 22.37 -4.02 17.30
CA PHE A 315 22.07 -4.34 15.91
C PHE A 315 23.32 -4.33 15.03
N LYS A 316 24.16 -3.30 15.18
CA LYS A 316 25.42 -3.22 14.46
C LYS A 316 26.33 -4.43 14.75
N CYS A 317 26.46 -4.82 16.03
CA CYS A 317 27.25 -6.01 16.40
C CYS A 317 26.64 -7.30 15.84
N ALA A 318 25.32 -7.47 15.91
CA ALA A 318 24.62 -8.60 15.30
C ALA A 318 24.85 -8.66 13.78
N GLY A 319 24.79 -7.52 13.10
CA GLY A 319 25.09 -7.40 11.68
C GLY A 319 26.53 -7.74 11.32
N PHE A 320 27.52 -7.38 12.14
CA PHE A 320 28.90 -7.85 11.96
C PHE A 320 29.06 -9.34 12.22
N GLY A 321 28.36 -9.88 13.22
CA GLY A 321 28.25 -11.34 13.44
C GLY A 321 27.67 -12.07 12.24
N SER A 322 26.66 -11.47 11.59
CA SER A 322 26.04 -11.97 10.36
C SER A 322 27.06 -12.04 9.22
N LEU A 323 27.80 -10.96 8.97
CA LEU A 323 28.83 -10.88 7.92
C LEU A 323 29.98 -11.86 8.18
N LYS A 324 30.42 -12.00 9.42
CA LYS A 324 31.51 -12.92 9.78
C LYS A 324 31.08 -14.38 9.58
N TYR A 325 29.88 -14.73 10.03
CA TYR A 325 29.33 -16.07 9.81
C TYR A 325 29.21 -16.38 8.31
N ALA A 326 28.73 -15.43 7.51
CA ALA A 326 28.65 -15.61 6.06
C ALA A 326 30.02 -15.96 5.47
N LEU A 327 31.08 -15.22 5.81
CA LEU A 327 32.43 -15.50 5.33
C LEU A 327 32.93 -16.89 5.71
N ASP A 328 32.73 -17.29 6.97
CA ASP A 328 33.19 -18.57 7.49
C ASP A 328 32.45 -19.78 6.88
N HIS A 329 31.22 -19.55 6.38
CA HIS A 329 30.31 -20.59 5.93
C HIS A 329 29.84 -20.44 4.48
N LYS A 330 30.55 -19.63 3.68
CA LYS A 330 30.18 -19.28 2.29
C LYS A 330 29.77 -20.49 1.45
N GLN A 331 30.59 -21.53 1.45
CA GLN A 331 30.37 -22.71 0.62
C GLN A 331 29.06 -23.40 0.96
N LYS A 332 28.85 -23.74 2.23
CA LYS A 332 27.62 -24.40 2.72
C LYS A 332 26.38 -23.60 2.33
N MET A 333 26.37 -22.30 2.63
CA MET A 333 25.19 -21.45 2.39
C MET A 333 24.90 -21.29 0.90
N PHE A 334 25.93 -21.09 0.08
CA PHE A 334 25.74 -20.88 -1.35
C PHE A 334 25.36 -22.18 -2.08
N GLU A 335 25.95 -23.32 -1.71
CA GLU A 335 25.55 -24.63 -2.23
C GLU A 335 24.09 -24.97 -1.85
N ASN A 336 23.66 -24.67 -0.63
CA ASN A 336 22.27 -24.86 -0.21
C ASN A 336 21.31 -24.03 -1.06
N GLN A 337 21.60 -22.73 -1.26
CA GLN A 337 20.79 -21.86 -2.13
C GLN A 337 20.72 -22.40 -3.56
N LEU A 338 21.85 -22.81 -4.14
CA LEU A 338 21.89 -23.37 -5.49
C LEU A 338 21.12 -24.69 -5.57
N THR A 339 21.16 -25.52 -4.52
CA THR A 339 20.43 -26.79 -4.46
C THR A 339 18.92 -26.57 -4.43
N ILE A 340 18.43 -25.53 -3.74
CA ILE A 340 17.01 -25.13 -3.78
C ILE A 340 16.56 -24.87 -5.23
N TYR A 341 17.36 -24.12 -5.99
CA TYR A 341 17.09 -23.81 -7.39
C TYR A 341 17.21 -25.03 -8.31
N ASP A 342 18.21 -25.87 -8.09
CA ASP A 342 18.44 -27.09 -8.85
C ASP A 342 17.30 -28.10 -8.68
N ARG A 343 16.82 -28.30 -7.44
CA ARG A 343 15.59 -29.07 -7.17
C ARG A 343 14.41 -28.49 -7.95
N GLY A 344 14.37 -27.17 -8.12
CA GLY A 344 13.34 -26.47 -8.88
C GLY A 344 13.34 -26.81 -10.35
N ILE A 345 14.49 -26.66 -10.97
CA ILE A 345 14.69 -26.91 -12.41
C ILE A 345 14.49 -28.40 -12.73
N LYS A 346 14.89 -29.29 -11.83
CA LYS A 346 14.75 -30.75 -11.99
C LYS A 346 13.37 -31.29 -11.59
N GLY A 347 12.49 -30.46 -11.03
CA GLY A 347 11.17 -30.89 -10.56
C GLY A 347 11.22 -31.83 -9.34
N ILE A 348 12.25 -31.72 -8.50
CA ILE A 348 12.45 -32.58 -7.34
C ILE A 348 11.61 -32.07 -6.15
N ASP A 349 10.79 -32.95 -5.61
CA ASP A 349 10.07 -32.79 -4.35
C ASP A 349 10.70 -33.73 -3.30
N ASP A 350 11.74 -33.23 -2.65
CA ASP A 350 12.52 -33.99 -1.68
C ASP A 350 11.72 -34.23 -0.39
N LYS A 351 11.81 -35.45 0.15
CA LYS A 351 11.11 -35.85 1.37
C LYS A 351 11.85 -35.42 2.64
N GLY A 352 13.11 -34.99 2.52
CA GLY A 352 13.91 -34.48 3.64
C GLY A 352 13.26 -33.29 4.35
N VAL A 353 12.48 -32.48 3.63
CA VAL A 353 11.73 -31.34 4.18
C VAL A 353 10.59 -31.74 5.11
N ASP A 354 9.99 -32.92 4.92
CA ASP A 354 8.73 -33.31 5.56
C ASP A 354 8.86 -33.33 7.10
N LYS A 355 10.07 -33.56 7.65
CA LYS A 355 10.34 -33.57 9.09
C LYS A 355 10.13 -32.22 9.79
N TYR A 356 10.19 -31.11 9.03
CA TYR A 356 9.92 -29.77 9.56
C TYR A 356 8.44 -29.39 9.42
N LEU A 357 7.73 -30.01 8.48
CA LEU A 357 6.30 -29.76 8.27
C LEU A 357 5.49 -30.59 9.26
N VAL A 358 5.24 -30.01 10.44
CA VAL A 358 4.58 -30.66 11.57
C VAL A 358 3.20 -30.08 11.86
N ASN A 359 2.33 -30.89 12.47
CA ASN A 359 1.09 -30.43 13.09
C ASN A 359 1.35 -29.80 14.47
N ALA A 360 0.31 -29.28 15.13
CA ALA A 360 0.42 -28.65 16.44
C ALA A 360 0.92 -29.59 17.58
N LYS A 361 0.93 -30.91 17.36
CA LYS A 361 1.50 -31.91 18.28
C LYS A 361 2.98 -32.22 18.00
N GLY A 362 3.58 -31.59 16.98
CA GLY A 362 4.94 -31.85 16.55
C GLY A 362 5.09 -33.13 15.70
N GLU A 363 3.98 -33.71 15.23
CA GLU A 363 4.03 -34.88 14.35
C GLU A 363 4.23 -34.42 12.91
N SER A 364 5.19 -35.01 12.20
CA SER A 364 5.42 -34.72 10.77
C SER A 364 4.21 -35.11 9.93
N ILE A 365 3.64 -34.12 9.23
CA ILE A 365 2.54 -34.28 8.27
C ILE A 365 3.02 -34.16 6.82
N GLY A 366 4.21 -33.58 6.60
CA GLY A 366 4.81 -33.42 5.28
C GLY A 366 4.01 -32.52 4.33
N ARG A 367 4.46 -32.43 3.08
CA ARG A 367 3.69 -31.72 2.04
C ARG A 367 2.40 -32.46 1.70
N ALA A 368 1.32 -31.71 1.48
CA ALA A 368 0.00 -32.21 1.09
C ALA A 368 -0.04 -32.71 -0.36
N ARG A 369 0.58 -33.87 -0.63
CA ARG A 369 0.70 -34.46 -1.98
C ARG A 369 -0.59 -35.14 -2.46
N GLY A 370 -1.50 -35.46 -1.54
CA GLY A 370 -2.73 -36.19 -1.84
C GLY A 370 -2.42 -37.53 -2.51
N SER A 371 -3.01 -37.78 -3.69
CA SER A 371 -2.75 -38.98 -4.50
C SER A 371 -1.57 -38.85 -5.47
N ASN A 372 -0.94 -37.67 -5.55
CA ASN A 372 0.19 -37.41 -6.42
C ASN A 372 1.49 -37.85 -5.76
N GLU A 373 2.49 -38.21 -6.57
CA GLU A 373 3.84 -38.49 -6.06
C GLU A 373 4.59 -37.21 -5.66
N ASN A 374 4.36 -36.13 -6.42
CA ASN A 374 5.01 -34.82 -6.30
C ASN A 374 4.01 -33.75 -5.86
N PHE A 375 4.40 -32.91 -4.90
CA PHE A 375 3.63 -31.76 -4.46
C PHE A 375 3.47 -30.73 -5.58
N PHE A 376 4.55 -30.41 -6.30
CA PHE A 376 4.57 -29.42 -7.38
C PHE A 376 4.03 -30.02 -8.69
N PRO A 377 3.12 -29.32 -9.40
CA PRO A 377 2.68 -29.77 -10.71
C PRO A 377 3.75 -29.58 -11.78
N GLU A 378 3.50 -30.02 -13.01
CA GLU A 378 4.38 -29.75 -14.14
C GLU A 378 4.19 -28.30 -14.63
N TYR A 379 2.94 -27.85 -14.67
CA TYR A 379 2.56 -26.49 -15.06
C TYR A 379 1.33 -26.01 -14.28
N TYR A 380 1.25 -24.69 -14.09
CA TYR A 380 -0.03 -24.01 -13.98
C TYR A 380 -0.38 -23.32 -15.29
N VAL A 381 -1.66 -23.33 -15.67
CA VAL A 381 -2.19 -22.61 -16.84
C VAL A 381 -3.14 -21.52 -16.37
N LEU A 382 -2.87 -20.29 -16.82
CA LEU A 382 -3.71 -19.10 -16.60
C LEU A 382 -4.29 -18.67 -17.96
N PRO A 383 -5.46 -19.22 -18.37
CA PRO A 383 -6.06 -18.85 -19.64
C PRO A 383 -6.62 -17.42 -19.56
N VAL A 384 -6.62 -16.75 -20.71
CA VAL A 384 -7.21 -15.41 -20.91
C VAL A 384 -8.37 -15.43 -21.89
N ASP A 385 -8.85 -16.62 -22.24
CA ASP A 385 -10.06 -16.84 -23.03
C ASP A 385 -11.30 -16.83 -22.13
N GLY A 386 -12.34 -16.11 -22.53
CA GLY A 386 -13.54 -15.90 -21.71
C GLY A 386 -14.38 -17.15 -21.44
N LYS A 387 -14.14 -18.29 -22.11
CA LYS A 387 -14.81 -19.56 -21.81
C LYS A 387 -14.13 -20.34 -20.69
N LEU A 388 -12.84 -20.08 -20.46
CA LEU A 388 -12.03 -20.78 -19.46
C LEU A 388 -11.63 -19.89 -18.28
N GLN A 389 -11.98 -18.61 -18.34
CA GLN A 389 -11.53 -17.60 -17.39
C GLN A 389 -12.67 -16.68 -16.99
N LYS A 390 -13.08 -16.77 -15.72
CA LYS A 390 -14.10 -15.91 -15.11
C LYS A 390 -13.66 -14.46 -14.93
N ASN A 391 -12.36 -14.22 -14.72
CA ASN A 391 -11.78 -12.89 -14.59
C ASN A 391 -10.48 -12.78 -15.39
N ARG A 392 -10.60 -12.31 -16.63
CA ARG A 392 -9.47 -12.24 -17.58
C ARG A 392 -8.44 -11.20 -17.18
N LEU A 393 -8.87 -10.08 -16.59
CA LEU A 393 -7.97 -9.03 -16.10
C LEU A 393 -7.05 -9.59 -15.01
N ALA A 394 -7.61 -10.25 -14.00
CA ALA A 394 -6.83 -10.83 -12.91
C ALA A 394 -5.83 -11.90 -13.40
N ALA A 395 -6.15 -12.64 -14.47
CA ALA A 395 -5.19 -13.56 -15.09
C ALA A 395 -4.00 -12.84 -15.75
N TYR A 396 -4.24 -11.69 -16.42
CA TYR A 396 -3.15 -10.86 -16.94
C TYR A 396 -2.30 -10.28 -15.80
N GLU A 397 -2.94 -9.70 -14.79
CA GLU A 397 -2.27 -9.11 -13.63
C GLU A 397 -1.46 -10.15 -12.86
N MET A 398 -1.97 -11.39 -12.73
CA MET A 398 -1.25 -12.48 -12.09
C MET A 398 -0.01 -12.88 -12.90
N ALA A 399 -0.11 -13.00 -14.23
CA ALA A 399 1.05 -13.27 -15.07
C ALA A 399 2.12 -12.18 -14.93
N GLU A 400 1.71 -10.90 -14.85
CA GLU A 400 2.63 -9.78 -14.63
C GLU A 400 3.27 -9.82 -13.24
N TYR A 401 2.49 -10.10 -12.20
CA TYR A 401 2.95 -10.25 -10.82
C TYR A 401 4.02 -11.35 -10.71
N LEU A 402 3.80 -12.50 -11.35
CA LEU A 402 4.76 -13.61 -11.35
C LEU A 402 6.09 -13.19 -11.98
N ILE A 403 6.04 -12.58 -13.17
CA ILE A 403 7.23 -12.10 -13.89
C ILE A 403 8.00 -11.07 -13.04
N LYS A 404 7.28 -10.12 -12.44
CA LYS A 404 7.87 -9.09 -11.57
C LYS A 404 8.58 -9.67 -10.34
N ASN A 405 8.15 -10.82 -9.86
CA ASN A 405 8.78 -11.56 -8.76
C ASN A 405 9.78 -12.64 -9.24
N GLY A 406 10.19 -12.60 -10.52
CA GLY A 406 11.25 -13.44 -11.08
C GLY A 406 10.81 -14.86 -11.45
N VAL A 407 9.49 -15.13 -11.46
CA VAL A 407 8.94 -16.40 -11.96
C VAL A 407 8.90 -16.36 -13.49
N LYS A 408 9.41 -17.42 -14.11
CA LYS A 408 9.28 -17.63 -15.56
C LYS A 408 7.83 -17.89 -15.92
N VAL A 409 7.33 -17.14 -16.88
CA VAL A 409 6.01 -17.31 -17.49
C VAL A 409 6.20 -17.41 -19.00
N GLU A 410 5.49 -18.35 -19.61
CA GLU A 410 5.43 -18.54 -21.05
C GLU A 410 4.01 -18.26 -21.56
N ARG A 411 3.86 -18.16 -22.88
CA ARG A 411 2.58 -17.99 -23.56
C ARG A 411 2.44 -18.99 -24.69
N THR A 412 1.29 -19.63 -24.78
CA THR A 412 0.98 -20.56 -25.88
C THR A 412 0.95 -19.84 -27.22
N ASN A 413 1.65 -20.37 -28.21
CA ASN A 413 1.66 -19.87 -29.60
C ASN A 413 0.71 -20.67 -30.51
N THR A 414 0.07 -21.71 -30.00
CA THR A 414 -0.95 -22.53 -30.65
C THR A 414 -1.96 -22.99 -29.61
N ASP A 415 -3.12 -23.47 -30.05
CA ASP A 415 -4.05 -24.18 -29.17
C ASP A 415 -3.39 -25.47 -28.65
N VAL A 416 -3.57 -25.77 -27.37
CA VAL A 416 -3.02 -26.96 -26.71
C VAL A 416 -4.14 -27.73 -26.03
N LYS A 417 -4.37 -28.97 -26.46
CA LYS A 417 -5.36 -29.87 -25.86
C LYS A 417 -4.71 -30.81 -24.85
N ILE A 418 -5.23 -30.85 -23.63
CA ILE A 418 -4.81 -31.75 -22.55
C ILE A 418 -6.08 -32.33 -21.92
N GLY A 419 -6.22 -33.66 -22.00
CA GLY A 419 -7.50 -34.31 -21.67
C GLY A 419 -8.64 -33.73 -22.49
N ASP A 420 -9.70 -33.28 -21.80
CA ASP A 420 -10.89 -32.71 -22.42
C ASP A 420 -10.83 -31.19 -22.57
N VAL A 421 -9.83 -30.53 -22.00
CA VAL A 421 -9.67 -29.07 -22.05
C VAL A 421 -8.76 -28.69 -23.22
N THR A 422 -9.18 -27.68 -23.99
CA THR A 422 -8.34 -27.05 -25.02
C THR A 422 -8.00 -25.65 -24.56
N TYR A 423 -6.72 -25.42 -24.25
CA TYR A 423 -6.17 -24.11 -23.89
C TYR A 423 -5.87 -23.34 -25.18
N PRO A 424 -6.58 -22.23 -25.47
CA PRO A 424 -6.38 -21.50 -26.71
C PRO A 424 -5.01 -20.81 -26.76
N ARG A 425 -4.53 -20.55 -27.98
CA ARG A 425 -3.37 -19.69 -28.22
C ARG A 425 -3.50 -18.40 -27.41
N GLY A 426 -2.43 -18.04 -26.73
CA GLY A 426 -2.34 -16.82 -25.92
C GLY A 426 -2.56 -17.04 -24.43
N SER A 427 -2.89 -18.25 -23.99
CA SER A 427 -2.93 -18.65 -22.56
C SER A 427 -1.53 -18.58 -21.95
N TYR A 428 -1.42 -18.07 -20.72
CA TYR A 428 -0.17 -18.02 -19.98
C TYR A 428 0.10 -19.34 -19.27
N ILE A 429 1.35 -19.76 -19.27
CA ILE A 429 1.84 -21.02 -18.72
C ILE A 429 2.92 -20.70 -17.71
N VAL A 430 2.81 -21.26 -16.50
CA VAL A 430 3.82 -21.18 -15.46
C VAL A 430 4.50 -22.55 -15.40
N PRO A 431 5.63 -22.76 -16.09
CA PRO A 431 6.37 -24.02 -16.00
C PRO A 431 6.95 -24.18 -14.60
N MET A 432 6.70 -25.30 -13.92
CA MET A 432 7.17 -25.47 -12.54
C MET A 432 8.62 -25.98 -12.45
N HIS A 433 9.20 -26.37 -13.58
CA HIS A 433 10.62 -26.71 -13.72
C HIS A 433 11.47 -25.43 -13.81
N GLN A 434 11.56 -24.71 -12.70
CA GLN A 434 12.29 -23.44 -12.60
C GLN A 434 12.80 -23.17 -11.17
N ALA A 435 13.82 -22.30 -11.06
CA ALA A 435 14.43 -21.95 -9.78
C ALA A 435 13.43 -21.35 -8.76
N LYS A 436 12.46 -20.54 -9.23
CA LYS A 436 11.46 -19.87 -8.38
C LYS A 436 10.15 -20.66 -8.20
N ARG A 437 10.18 -21.99 -8.35
CA ARG A 437 8.97 -22.83 -8.24
C ARG A 437 8.27 -22.74 -6.88
N GLY A 438 9.02 -22.56 -5.79
CA GLY A 438 8.46 -22.47 -4.43
C GLY A 438 7.55 -21.25 -4.29
N PHE A 439 8.06 -20.07 -4.67
CA PHE A 439 7.27 -18.85 -4.73
C PHE A 439 6.07 -18.97 -5.68
N ALA A 440 6.28 -19.47 -6.90
CA ALA A 440 5.21 -19.62 -7.88
C ALA A 440 4.08 -20.52 -7.37
N ASN A 441 4.41 -21.63 -6.71
CA ASN A 441 3.42 -22.54 -6.14
C ASN A 441 2.73 -21.94 -4.92
N CYS A 442 3.46 -21.27 -4.02
CA CYS A 442 2.91 -20.63 -2.82
C CYS A 442 1.73 -19.69 -3.14
N VAL A 443 1.86 -18.87 -4.18
CA VAL A 443 0.79 -17.93 -4.57
C VAL A 443 -0.31 -18.55 -5.45
N LEU A 444 -0.04 -19.69 -6.11
CA LEU A 444 -0.98 -20.33 -7.05
C LEU A 444 -1.74 -21.52 -6.47
N TYR A 445 -1.17 -22.30 -5.55
CA TYR A 445 -1.83 -23.49 -5.00
C TYR A 445 -3.05 -23.13 -4.14
N ASP A 446 -3.80 -24.13 -3.69
CA ASP A 446 -5.07 -23.90 -2.98
C ASP A 446 -4.90 -23.41 -1.54
N GLY A 447 -3.67 -23.44 -1.00
CA GLY A 447 -3.38 -23.08 0.39
C GLY A 447 -3.33 -24.30 1.32
N SER A 448 -3.14 -24.03 2.61
CA SER A 448 -3.11 -25.03 3.68
C SER A 448 -4.10 -24.64 4.79
N ASP A 449 -4.58 -25.64 5.52
CA ASP A 449 -5.35 -25.45 6.75
C ASP A 449 -4.41 -25.61 7.96
N PHE A 450 -4.25 -24.54 8.72
CA PHE A 450 -3.41 -24.47 9.93
C PHE A 450 -4.24 -24.44 11.22
N SER A 451 -5.55 -24.73 11.15
CA SER A 451 -6.50 -24.54 12.25
C SER A 451 -6.31 -25.46 13.46
N ASP A 452 -5.36 -26.41 13.41
CA ASP A 452 -4.97 -27.22 14.57
C ASP A 452 -4.00 -26.48 15.51
N PHE A 453 -3.34 -25.42 15.03
CA PHE A 453 -2.51 -24.55 15.85
C PHE A 453 -3.37 -23.56 16.66
N SER A 454 -2.91 -23.26 17.87
CA SER A 454 -3.64 -22.40 18.81
C SER A 454 -3.37 -20.91 18.63
N ALA A 455 -2.30 -20.54 17.94
CA ALA A 455 -1.90 -19.17 17.67
C ALA A 455 -1.12 -19.08 16.36
N MET A 456 -1.35 -18.01 15.60
CA MET A 456 -0.58 -17.63 14.43
C MET A 456 -0.19 -16.14 14.54
N TYR A 457 0.95 -15.79 13.95
CA TYR A 457 1.51 -14.46 14.02
C TYR A 457 0.83 -13.46 13.07
N ALA A 458 0.42 -13.95 11.90
CA ALA A 458 -0.20 -13.17 10.84
C ALA A 458 -1.17 -14.05 10.04
N GLU A 459 -1.84 -13.42 9.08
CA GLU A 459 -2.57 -14.10 8.02
C GLU A 459 -1.69 -15.13 7.31
N VAL A 460 -2.31 -16.18 6.77
CA VAL A 460 -1.65 -17.30 6.12
C VAL A 460 -2.28 -17.71 4.79
N THR A 461 -3.28 -16.96 4.31
CA THR A 461 -3.93 -17.31 3.05
C THR A 461 -3.24 -16.68 1.84
N MET A 462 -2.48 -17.49 1.09
CA MET A 462 -1.89 -17.08 -0.19
C MET A 462 -2.79 -17.27 -1.39
N CYS A 463 -3.37 -18.45 -1.61
CA CYS A 463 -4.34 -18.81 -2.66
C CYS A 463 -4.89 -17.67 -3.57
N PHE A 464 -4.04 -17.03 -4.40
CA PHE A 464 -4.44 -15.84 -5.17
C PHE A 464 -5.51 -16.13 -6.22
N PRO A 465 -5.62 -17.34 -6.82
CA PRO A 465 -6.74 -17.66 -7.68
C PRO A 465 -8.11 -17.44 -7.00
N ALA A 466 -8.22 -17.80 -5.72
CA ALA A 466 -9.43 -17.57 -4.93
C ALA A 466 -9.58 -16.09 -4.56
N LEU A 467 -8.53 -15.47 -4.01
CA LEU A 467 -8.58 -14.11 -3.46
C LEU A 467 -8.74 -13.03 -4.55
N ARG A 468 -8.08 -13.22 -5.71
CA ARG A 468 -8.11 -12.30 -6.87
C ARG A 468 -9.09 -12.75 -7.96
N GLY A 469 -9.62 -13.97 -7.86
CA GLY A 469 -10.80 -14.39 -8.60
C GLY A 469 -10.53 -14.86 -10.03
N PHE A 470 -9.35 -15.38 -10.33
CA PHE A 470 -9.03 -15.95 -11.65
C PHE A 470 -9.01 -17.48 -11.61
N ASP A 471 -9.36 -18.10 -12.74
CA ASP A 471 -9.26 -19.55 -12.90
C ASP A 471 -7.82 -19.97 -13.21
N LYS A 472 -7.36 -21.01 -12.51
CA LYS A 472 -6.09 -21.69 -12.75
C LYS A 472 -6.35 -23.15 -13.09
N TYR A 473 -5.44 -23.76 -13.85
CA TYR A 473 -5.49 -25.19 -14.15
C TYR A 473 -4.15 -25.81 -13.82
N GLU A 474 -4.17 -26.83 -12.97
CA GLU A 474 -3.02 -27.63 -12.62
C GLU A 474 -2.80 -28.73 -13.67
N ILE A 475 -1.60 -28.82 -14.23
CA ILE A 475 -1.24 -29.83 -15.24
C ILE A 475 -0.16 -30.74 -14.67
N ARG A 476 -0.45 -32.04 -14.66
CA ARG A 476 0.45 -33.12 -14.20
C ARG A 476 1.03 -33.96 -15.36
N VAL A 477 0.86 -33.49 -16.59
CA VAL A 477 1.37 -34.16 -17.79
C VAL A 477 2.70 -33.51 -18.19
N ALA A 478 3.79 -34.25 -18.03
CA ALA A 478 5.12 -33.79 -18.42
C ALA A 478 5.18 -33.43 -19.91
N ASP A 479 6.01 -32.44 -20.25
CA ASP A 479 6.23 -31.95 -21.62
C ASP A 479 4.96 -31.47 -22.37
N ALA A 480 3.81 -31.27 -21.69
CA ALA A 480 2.53 -30.97 -22.34
C ALA A 480 2.57 -29.72 -23.27
N PHE A 481 3.38 -28.73 -22.89
CA PHE A 481 3.55 -27.45 -23.59
C PHE A 481 4.85 -27.33 -24.40
N LYS A 482 5.68 -28.38 -24.41
CA LYS A 482 6.99 -28.36 -25.08
C LYS A 482 6.88 -27.99 -26.56
N GLY A 483 7.59 -26.94 -26.97
CA GLY A 483 7.60 -26.43 -28.35
C GLY A 483 6.32 -25.74 -28.80
N LYS A 484 5.37 -25.48 -27.89
CA LYS A 484 4.07 -24.83 -28.17
C LYS A 484 3.92 -23.48 -27.47
N THR A 485 4.99 -22.99 -26.86
CA THR A 485 5.03 -21.79 -26.03
C THR A 485 6.21 -20.90 -26.38
N GLU A 486 6.15 -19.65 -25.93
CA GLU A 486 7.24 -18.65 -26.00
C GLU A 486 7.36 -17.93 -24.65
N SER A 487 8.57 -17.52 -24.27
CA SER A 487 8.81 -16.80 -23.00
C SER A 487 8.16 -15.42 -23.00
N VAL A 488 7.67 -14.99 -21.85
CA VAL A 488 7.03 -13.68 -21.64
C VAL A 488 7.85 -12.85 -20.67
N GLU A 489 8.33 -11.69 -21.12
CA GLU A 489 9.04 -10.72 -20.26
C GLU A 489 8.11 -9.60 -19.76
N ASN A 490 7.03 -9.32 -20.49
CA ASN A 490 6.06 -8.29 -20.15
C ASN A 490 4.66 -8.73 -20.57
N VAL A 491 3.66 -8.43 -19.74
CA VAL A 491 2.27 -8.68 -20.05
C VAL A 491 1.67 -7.46 -20.74
N THR A 492 0.93 -7.69 -21.83
CA THR A 492 0.12 -6.64 -22.47
C THR A 492 -1.35 -6.97 -22.27
N ILE A 493 -2.05 -6.11 -21.53
CA ILE A 493 -3.50 -6.15 -21.42
C ILE A 493 -4.05 -5.53 -22.71
N PRO A 494 -4.91 -6.24 -23.47
CA PRO A 494 -5.44 -5.70 -24.73
C PRO A 494 -6.40 -4.55 -24.45
N ALA A 495 -6.43 -3.57 -25.35
CA ALA A 495 -7.39 -2.47 -25.28
C ALA A 495 -8.83 -3.00 -25.40
N THR A 496 -9.79 -2.27 -24.83
CA THR A 496 -11.20 -2.64 -24.93
C THR A 496 -11.71 -2.46 -26.35
N ASP A 497 -12.21 -3.55 -26.93
CA ASP A 497 -12.85 -3.57 -28.24
C ASP A 497 -14.34 -3.24 -28.14
N ILE A 498 -14.75 -2.12 -28.74
CA ILE A 498 -16.15 -1.68 -28.73
C ILE A 498 -16.91 -2.35 -29.89
N PRO A 499 -17.95 -3.16 -29.63
CA PRO A 499 -18.69 -3.86 -30.68
C PRO A 499 -19.42 -2.90 -31.64
N SER A 500 -19.63 -3.38 -32.88
CA SER A 500 -20.41 -2.67 -33.91
C SER A 500 -21.89 -3.06 -33.88
N GLY A 501 -22.78 -2.20 -34.41
CA GLY A 501 -24.18 -2.58 -34.68
C GLY A 501 -25.22 -2.30 -33.58
N ALA A 502 -24.88 -1.65 -32.47
CA ALA A 502 -25.84 -1.17 -31.47
C ALA A 502 -25.40 0.17 -30.84
N ASP A 503 -26.36 1.03 -30.49
CA ASP A 503 -26.08 2.32 -29.81
C ASP A 503 -25.93 2.14 -28.29
N GLN A 504 -26.49 1.05 -27.75
CA GLN A 504 -26.45 0.70 -26.34
C GLN A 504 -25.61 -0.56 -26.14
N ILE A 505 -24.61 -0.46 -25.28
CA ILE A 505 -23.63 -1.51 -25.01
C ILE A 505 -23.75 -1.93 -23.56
N ILE A 506 -23.79 -3.24 -23.34
CA ILE A 506 -23.64 -3.89 -22.05
C ILE A 506 -22.15 -3.94 -21.71
N ILE A 507 -21.79 -3.49 -20.52
CA ILE A 507 -20.51 -3.75 -19.87
C ILE A 507 -20.75 -4.90 -18.88
N LYS A 508 -20.16 -6.07 -19.15
CA LYS A 508 -20.24 -7.21 -18.23
C LYS A 508 -19.44 -6.89 -16.98
N ASN A 509 -20.05 -7.01 -15.82
CA ASN A 509 -19.41 -6.77 -14.53
C ASN A 509 -18.55 -7.99 -14.17
N THR A 510 -17.36 -8.14 -14.76
CA THR A 510 -16.50 -9.33 -14.57
C THR A 510 -15.23 -9.06 -13.76
N ASN A 511 -14.82 -7.81 -13.62
CA ASN A 511 -13.54 -7.42 -13.02
C ASN A 511 -13.63 -5.98 -12.44
N ASN A 512 -12.61 -5.56 -11.67
CA ASN A 512 -12.63 -4.28 -10.96
C ASN A 512 -12.48 -3.05 -11.87
N ASP A 513 -11.86 -3.20 -13.05
CA ASP A 513 -11.79 -2.14 -14.06
C ASP A 513 -13.17 -1.72 -14.56
N VAL A 514 -14.16 -2.61 -14.51
CA VAL A 514 -15.56 -2.27 -14.82
C VAL A 514 -16.10 -1.23 -13.85
N ILE A 515 -15.83 -1.39 -12.55
CA ILE A 515 -16.28 -0.45 -11.52
C ILE A 515 -15.57 0.90 -11.69
N LYS A 516 -14.25 0.89 -11.93
CA LYS A 516 -13.47 2.10 -12.22
C LYS A 516 -14.02 2.83 -13.45
N ALA A 517 -14.33 2.10 -14.53
CA ALA A 517 -14.92 2.67 -15.74
C ALA A 517 -16.32 3.25 -15.51
N VAL A 518 -17.17 2.56 -14.73
CA VAL A 518 -18.50 3.08 -14.37
C VAL A 518 -18.37 4.38 -13.59
N ASN A 519 -17.48 4.44 -12.60
CA ASN A 519 -17.26 5.66 -11.81
C ASN A 519 -16.67 6.80 -12.65
N ASP A 520 -15.70 6.53 -13.54
CA ASP A 520 -15.16 7.55 -14.48
C ASP A 520 -16.26 8.10 -15.40
N LEU A 521 -17.14 7.25 -15.92
CA LEU A 521 -18.28 7.67 -16.73
C LEU A 521 -19.27 8.53 -15.92
N LEU A 522 -19.59 8.14 -14.69
CA LEU A 522 -20.51 8.89 -13.82
C LEU A 522 -19.95 10.26 -13.44
N ALA A 523 -18.67 10.34 -13.06
CA ALA A 523 -17.97 11.59 -12.76
C ALA A 523 -17.96 12.55 -13.97
N ASN A 524 -17.95 12.01 -15.19
CA ASN A 524 -18.06 12.76 -16.44
C ASN A 524 -19.50 12.97 -16.92
N ASN A 525 -20.50 12.82 -16.04
CA ASN A 525 -21.93 13.02 -16.30
C ASN A 525 -22.49 12.16 -17.43
N LYS A 526 -21.91 10.98 -17.67
CA LYS A 526 -22.42 10.01 -18.66
C LYS A 526 -23.54 9.18 -18.08
N ALA A 527 -24.46 8.74 -18.93
CA ALA A 527 -25.59 7.94 -18.48
C ALA A 527 -25.17 6.46 -18.33
N VAL A 528 -25.32 5.94 -17.11
CA VAL A 528 -25.07 4.52 -16.80
C VAL A 528 -26.32 3.91 -16.19
N TYR A 529 -26.65 2.69 -16.63
CA TYR A 529 -27.81 1.93 -16.19
C TYR A 529 -27.38 0.58 -15.65
N MET A 530 -27.68 0.27 -14.39
CA MET A 530 -27.45 -1.05 -13.81
C MET A 530 -28.64 -1.96 -14.13
N THR A 531 -28.38 -3.20 -14.53
CA THR A 531 -29.41 -4.17 -14.90
C THR A 531 -30.03 -4.86 -13.67
N TYR A 532 -31.36 -4.94 -13.65
CA TYR A 532 -32.19 -5.58 -12.60
C TYR A 532 -32.96 -6.80 -13.13
N SER A 533 -32.66 -7.21 -14.36
CA SER A 533 -33.19 -8.41 -15.00
C SER A 533 -32.04 -9.21 -15.60
N LYS A 534 -32.30 -10.47 -15.90
CA LYS A 534 -31.37 -11.36 -16.61
C LYS A 534 -31.85 -11.55 -18.05
N GLY A 535 -30.93 -11.46 -18.99
CA GLY A 535 -31.12 -11.74 -20.39
C GLY A 535 -30.25 -12.91 -20.86
N GLN A 536 -30.22 -13.13 -22.17
CA GLN A 536 -29.33 -14.06 -22.85
C GLN A 536 -27.86 -13.63 -22.73
N ASP A 537 -27.59 -12.33 -22.89
CA ASP A 537 -26.22 -11.79 -22.99
C ASP A 537 -25.79 -10.94 -21.76
N PHE A 538 -26.67 -10.77 -20.77
CA PHE A 538 -26.41 -10.01 -19.54
C PHE A 538 -27.09 -10.61 -18.31
N ASN A 539 -26.52 -10.38 -17.13
CA ASN A 539 -27.04 -10.79 -15.82
C ASN A 539 -27.45 -9.56 -14.99
N LYS A 540 -28.19 -9.79 -13.90
CA LYS A 540 -28.42 -8.76 -12.89
C LYS A 540 -27.06 -8.23 -12.39
N GLY A 541 -26.93 -6.90 -12.33
CA GLY A 541 -25.71 -6.21 -11.89
C GLY A 541 -24.67 -5.92 -12.98
N ASP A 542 -24.95 -6.28 -14.25
CA ASP A 542 -24.22 -5.72 -15.39
C ASP A 542 -24.65 -4.28 -15.66
N PHE A 543 -23.85 -3.53 -16.43
CA PHE A 543 -24.12 -2.12 -16.74
C PHE A 543 -24.46 -1.91 -18.22
N ILE A 544 -25.25 -0.91 -18.55
CA ILE A 544 -25.56 -0.49 -19.91
C ILE A 544 -25.21 0.99 -20.07
N VAL A 545 -24.51 1.31 -21.15
CA VAL A 545 -24.06 2.66 -21.50
C VAL A 545 -24.29 2.95 -22.99
N LEU A 546 -24.17 4.22 -23.37
CA LEU A 546 -24.11 4.59 -24.79
C LEU A 546 -22.75 4.23 -25.38
N LYS A 547 -22.76 3.71 -26.60
CA LYS A 547 -21.55 3.31 -27.32
C LYS A 547 -20.51 4.44 -27.43
N ASP A 548 -20.95 5.66 -27.70
CA ASP A 548 -20.05 6.81 -27.90
C ASP A 548 -19.32 7.21 -26.61
N ASP A 549 -19.92 6.97 -25.45
CA ASP A 549 -19.33 7.28 -24.15
C ASP A 549 -18.16 6.34 -23.81
N LEU A 550 -18.12 5.12 -24.38
CA LEU A 550 -17.02 4.18 -24.16
C LEU A 550 -15.68 4.68 -24.71
N GLN A 551 -15.66 5.68 -25.59
CA GLN A 551 -14.41 6.22 -26.13
C GLN A 551 -13.53 6.87 -25.05
N SER A 552 -14.10 7.42 -23.97
CA SER A 552 -13.32 8.04 -22.90
C SER A 552 -12.64 7.02 -21.96
N VAL A 553 -13.11 5.77 -21.97
CA VAL A 553 -12.69 4.72 -21.02
C VAL A 553 -11.99 3.53 -21.67
N ARG A 554 -12.20 3.27 -22.97
CA ARG A 554 -11.69 2.08 -23.68
C ARG A 554 -10.17 1.83 -23.61
N ASN A 555 -9.37 2.88 -23.44
CA ASN A 555 -7.92 2.80 -23.38
C ASN A 555 -7.38 2.86 -21.94
N LYS A 556 -8.26 3.07 -20.95
CA LYS A 556 -7.90 3.13 -19.53
C LYS A 556 -8.19 1.83 -18.81
N TYR A 557 -9.25 1.12 -19.23
CA TYR A 557 -9.80 -0.02 -18.51
C TYR A 557 -10.04 -1.21 -19.44
N PHE A 558 -9.89 -2.43 -18.91
CA PHE A 558 -10.22 -3.68 -19.59
C PHE A 558 -11.70 -4.05 -19.38
N LEU A 559 -12.51 -3.95 -20.43
CA LEU A 559 -13.94 -4.17 -20.38
C LEU A 559 -14.38 -5.27 -21.35
N GLU A 560 -15.34 -6.08 -20.90
CA GLU A 560 -16.00 -7.08 -21.74
C GLU A 560 -17.37 -6.56 -22.15
N LEU A 561 -17.55 -6.37 -23.45
CA LEU A 561 -18.66 -5.61 -24.02
C LEU A 561 -19.56 -6.47 -24.90
N GLU A 562 -20.87 -6.28 -24.79
CA GLU A 562 -21.87 -6.90 -25.70
C GLU A 562 -22.89 -5.86 -26.17
N PRO A 563 -23.38 -5.93 -27.41
CA PRO A 563 -24.50 -5.10 -27.84
C PRO A 563 -25.78 -5.54 -27.12
N LEU A 564 -26.58 -4.58 -26.65
CA LEU A 564 -27.91 -4.88 -26.11
C LEU A 564 -28.87 -5.25 -27.25
N LYS A 565 -29.37 -6.50 -27.27
CA LYS A 565 -30.25 -7.03 -28.33
C LYS A 565 -31.70 -7.20 -27.91
N GLU A 566 -31.97 -7.17 -26.61
CA GLU A 566 -33.28 -7.46 -26.04
C GLU A 566 -33.65 -6.44 -24.95
N LYS A 567 -34.79 -6.66 -24.31
CA LYS A 567 -35.28 -5.77 -23.25
C LYS A 567 -34.55 -6.04 -21.95
N ALA A 568 -34.16 -4.97 -21.26
CA ALA A 568 -33.60 -5.02 -19.92
C ALA A 568 -34.42 -4.12 -18.98
N ILE A 569 -34.81 -4.66 -17.83
CA ILE A 569 -35.21 -3.87 -16.67
C ILE A 569 -33.93 -3.33 -16.03
N VAL A 570 -33.86 -2.02 -15.85
CA VAL A 570 -32.66 -1.31 -15.38
C VAL A 570 -32.99 -0.23 -14.37
N LYS A 571 -32.01 0.15 -13.57
CA LYS A 571 -32.01 1.38 -12.75
C LYS A 571 -30.95 2.32 -13.29
N LYS A 572 -31.33 3.56 -13.61
CA LYS A 572 -30.33 4.59 -13.92
C LYS A 572 -29.60 4.96 -12.64
N ILE A 573 -28.28 4.83 -12.65
CA ILE A 573 -27.44 5.17 -11.49
C ILE A 573 -26.81 6.56 -11.67
N LYS A 574 -26.41 7.15 -10.55
CA LYS A 574 -25.67 8.41 -10.46
C LYS A 574 -24.41 8.16 -9.66
N GLU A 575 -23.43 9.06 -9.78
CA GLU A 575 -22.22 9.05 -8.96
C GLU A 575 -22.60 9.03 -7.46
N PRO A 576 -22.28 7.94 -6.72
CA PRO A 576 -22.59 7.86 -5.30
C PRO A 576 -21.62 8.70 -4.49
N LYS A 577 -22.13 9.51 -3.55
CA LYS A 577 -21.30 10.09 -2.49
C LYS A 577 -21.23 9.13 -1.32
N VAL A 578 -20.04 8.57 -1.10
CA VAL A 578 -19.84 7.53 -0.08
C VAL A 578 -19.10 8.14 1.10
N TYR A 579 -19.69 8.02 2.28
CA TYR A 579 -18.96 8.18 3.53
C TYR A 579 -18.45 6.81 3.95
N GLU A 580 -17.18 6.72 4.32
CA GLU A 580 -16.51 5.47 4.69
C GLU A 580 -15.92 5.56 6.09
N SER A 581 -15.90 4.43 6.80
CA SER A 581 -15.14 4.27 8.04
C SER A 581 -14.20 3.07 7.89
N GLY A 582 -12.89 3.31 7.95
CA GLY A 582 -11.84 2.27 7.95
C GLY A 582 -10.77 2.49 6.89
N ASN A 583 -9.49 2.31 7.26
CA ASN A 583 -8.38 2.56 6.32
C ASN A 583 -8.44 1.63 5.09
N GLU A 584 -8.80 0.37 5.29
CA GLU A 584 -8.82 -0.64 4.23
C GLU A 584 -10.03 -0.44 3.31
N LEU A 585 -11.21 -0.22 3.89
CA LEU A 585 -12.41 0.19 3.16
C LEU A 585 -12.17 1.47 2.33
N GLY A 586 -11.63 2.53 2.95
CA GLY A 586 -11.31 3.78 2.28
C GLY A 586 -10.30 3.61 1.15
N TYR A 587 -9.27 2.78 1.34
CA TYR A 587 -8.32 2.42 0.27
C TYR A 587 -9.02 1.71 -0.90
N VAL A 588 -9.80 0.66 -0.63
CA VAL A 588 -10.50 -0.09 -1.68
C VAL A 588 -11.48 0.79 -2.45
N LEU A 589 -12.23 1.66 -1.77
CA LEU A 589 -13.16 2.58 -2.44
C LEU A 589 -12.42 3.60 -3.33
N LYS A 590 -11.25 4.09 -2.92
CA LYS A 590 -10.39 4.95 -3.74
C LYS A 590 -9.85 4.20 -4.96
N GLU A 591 -9.40 2.96 -4.79
CA GLU A 591 -8.94 2.09 -5.88
C GLU A 591 -10.04 1.85 -6.92
N LEU A 592 -11.28 1.71 -6.47
CA LEU A 592 -12.47 1.59 -7.33
C LEU A 592 -12.98 2.94 -7.88
N ALA A 593 -12.28 4.04 -7.60
CA ALA A 593 -12.60 5.41 -8.04
C ALA A 593 -13.94 5.96 -7.53
N PHE A 594 -14.38 5.60 -6.33
CA PHE A 594 -15.58 6.19 -5.72
C PHE A 594 -15.35 7.62 -5.22
N ASN A 595 -16.42 8.42 -5.23
CA ASN A 595 -16.45 9.76 -4.68
C ASN A 595 -16.66 9.71 -3.17
N LEU A 596 -15.57 9.84 -2.42
CA LEU A 596 -15.60 9.85 -0.97
C LEU A 596 -15.88 11.25 -0.43
N VAL A 597 -16.74 11.32 0.60
CA VAL A 597 -17.07 12.57 1.30
C VAL A 597 -16.61 12.52 2.75
N ASP A 598 -16.12 13.64 3.26
CA ASP A 598 -15.54 13.74 4.61
C ASP A 598 -16.58 13.68 5.76
N SER A 599 -17.88 13.58 5.43
CA SER A 599 -18.95 13.56 6.43
C SER A 599 -20.18 12.81 5.93
N TYR A 600 -20.76 11.98 6.80
CA TYR A 600 -22.00 11.25 6.54
C TYR A 600 -23.18 12.20 6.25
N ASP A 601 -23.14 13.47 6.66
CA ASP A 601 -24.18 14.45 6.36
C ASP A 601 -24.33 14.71 4.86
N ASN A 602 -23.23 14.60 4.11
CA ASN A 602 -23.20 14.81 2.66
C ASN A 602 -23.30 13.52 1.84
N ALA A 603 -23.42 12.38 2.51
CA ALA A 603 -23.37 11.06 1.89
C ALA A 603 -24.74 10.57 1.42
N ASP A 604 -24.74 9.89 0.27
CA ASP A 604 -25.86 9.09 -0.21
C ASP A 604 -25.82 7.67 0.41
N ILE A 605 -24.61 7.18 0.67
CA ILE A 605 -24.31 5.85 1.21
C ILE A 605 -23.33 5.96 2.36
N ILE A 606 -23.59 5.24 3.45
CA ILE A 606 -22.65 5.03 4.55
C ILE A 606 -22.07 3.62 4.39
N ALA A 607 -20.76 3.50 4.22
CA ALA A 607 -20.04 2.24 4.23
C ALA A 607 -19.19 2.18 5.50
N ASP A 608 -19.28 1.09 6.26
CA ASP A 608 -18.73 1.03 7.62
C ASP A 608 -18.05 -0.31 7.85
N GLU A 609 -16.75 -0.27 8.10
CA GLU A 609 -15.92 -1.43 8.45
C GLU A 609 -15.58 -1.43 9.94
N THR A 610 -15.54 -0.27 10.60
CA THR A 610 -15.06 -0.15 11.98
C THR A 610 -16.14 -0.41 13.02
N GLY A 611 -17.41 -0.22 12.67
CA GLY A 611 -18.57 -0.30 13.57
C GLY A 611 -18.60 0.79 14.66
N LYS A 612 -17.58 1.66 14.74
CA LYS A 612 -17.45 2.68 15.79
C LYS A 612 -18.32 3.91 15.54
N GLU A 613 -18.84 4.06 14.34
CA GLU A 613 -19.45 5.30 13.88
C GLU A 613 -20.97 5.27 13.81
N LEU A 614 -21.63 4.13 14.02
CA LEU A 614 -23.09 4.04 13.92
C LEU A 614 -23.79 4.72 15.12
N THR A 615 -23.89 6.05 15.07
CA THR A 615 -24.54 6.88 16.08
C THR A 615 -26.06 6.99 15.85
N GLU A 616 -26.80 7.40 16.89
CA GLU A 616 -28.25 7.69 16.79
C GLU A 616 -28.58 8.68 15.63
N ALA A 617 -27.70 9.65 15.35
CA ALA A 617 -27.88 10.57 14.23
C ALA A 617 -27.79 9.87 12.88
N MET A 618 -26.83 8.95 12.72
CA MET A 618 -26.68 8.14 11.51
C MET A 618 -27.82 7.14 11.37
N GLU A 619 -28.26 6.50 12.46
CA GLU A 619 -29.46 5.64 12.46
C GLU A 619 -30.70 6.40 11.95
N ASN A 620 -30.92 7.62 12.43
CA ASN A 620 -32.03 8.46 11.97
C ASN A 620 -31.91 8.83 10.48
N LYS A 621 -30.69 9.07 9.99
CA LYS A 621 -30.43 9.30 8.57
C LYS A 621 -30.71 8.05 7.73
N ILE A 622 -30.33 6.87 8.23
CA ILE A 622 -30.61 5.59 7.59
C ILE A 622 -32.13 5.39 7.49
N LYS A 623 -32.86 5.52 8.59
CA LYS A 623 -34.33 5.47 8.61
C LYS A 623 -34.97 6.45 7.62
N ALA A 624 -34.37 7.64 7.45
CA ALA A 624 -34.84 8.65 6.51
C ALA A 624 -34.57 8.32 5.03
N GLY A 625 -33.67 7.38 4.71
CA GLY A 625 -33.46 6.86 3.36
C GLY A 625 -32.00 6.74 2.89
N THR A 626 -31.01 7.10 3.72
CA THR A 626 -29.60 6.83 3.41
C THR A 626 -29.32 5.33 3.53
N SER A 627 -28.67 4.74 2.53
CA SER A 627 -28.35 3.31 2.59
C SER A 627 -27.08 3.06 3.39
N TYR A 628 -27.00 1.89 4.02
CA TYR A 628 -25.87 1.47 4.84
C TYR A 628 -25.28 0.16 4.31
N VAL A 629 -23.95 0.09 4.27
CA VAL A 629 -23.19 -1.09 3.89
C VAL A 629 -22.21 -1.43 5.01
N GLY A 630 -22.50 -2.47 5.78
CA GLY A 630 -21.63 -2.95 6.85
C GLY A 630 -20.70 -4.04 6.34
N VAL A 631 -19.39 -3.91 6.60
CA VAL A 631 -18.35 -4.84 6.15
C VAL A 631 -17.59 -5.42 7.33
N GLY A 632 -17.30 -6.72 7.27
CA GLY A 632 -16.58 -7.47 8.30
C GLY A 632 -17.36 -7.60 9.60
N GLY A 633 -16.75 -8.26 10.58
CA GLY A 633 -17.37 -8.49 11.88
C GLY A 633 -17.88 -7.20 12.52
N TYR A 634 -17.04 -6.17 12.64
CA TYR A 634 -17.39 -4.95 13.37
C TYR A 634 -18.55 -4.15 12.77
N GLY A 635 -18.56 -3.92 11.46
CA GLY A 635 -19.68 -3.22 10.80
C GLY A 635 -21.00 -3.97 10.96
N VAL A 636 -20.96 -5.31 10.87
CA VAL A 636 -22.14 -6.15 11.08
C VAL A 636 -22.58 -6.17 12.55
N TYR A 637 -21.65 -6.24 13.51
CA TYR A 637 -21.92 -6.16 14.95
C TYR A 637 -22.60 -4.84 15.32
N ALA A 638 -22.09 -3.72 14.83
CA ALA A 638 -22.66 -2.40 15.08
C ALA A 638 -24.12 -2.30 14.61
N MET A 639 -24.42 -2.86 13.43
CA MET A 639 -25.80 -2.91 12.95
C MET A 639 -26.70 -3.77 13.84
N ALA A 640 -26.23 -4.90 14.34
CA ALA A 640 -26.99 -5.72 15.28
C ALA A 640 -27.25 -4.98 16.61
N ASP A 641 -26.25 -4.31 17.17
CA ASP A 641 -26.34 -3.57 18.44
C ASP A 641 -27.29 -2.36 18.34
N SER A 642 -27.34 -1.70 17.17
CA SER A 642 -28.25 -0.57 16.92
C SER A 642 -29.74 -0.95 17.03
N GLY A 643 -30.08 -2.23 16.87
CA GLY A 643 -31.47 -2.71 16.85
C GLY A 643 -32.29 -2.27 15.63
N LEU A 644 -31.66 -1.68 14.60
CA LEU A 644 -32.32 -1.27 13.35
C LEU A 644 -32.90 -2.45 12.56
N LEU A 645 -32.34 -3.64 12.72
CA LEU A 645 -32.80 -4.88 12.10
C LEU A 645 -33.22 -5.89 13.19
N PRO A 646 -34.49 -5.88 13.63
CA PRO A 646 -34.96 -6.77 14.69
C PRO A 646 -34.77 -8.25 14.34
N GLY A 647 -34.12 -8.99 15.23
CA GLY A 647 -33.85 -10.42 15.07
C GLY A 647 -32.52 -10.74 14.37
N LEU A 648 -31.70 -9.73 14.05
CA LEU A 648 -30.31 -9.93 13.65
C LEU A 648 -29.48 -10.35 14.88
N GLU A 649 -28.81 -11.50 14.79
CA GLU A 649 -27.81 -11.93 15.78
C GLU A 649 -26.54 -12.35 15.06
N ILE A 650 -25.39 -12.01 15.63
CA ILE A 650 -24.06 -12.29 15.07
C ILE A 650 -23.35 -13.30 15.97
N GLY A 651 -22.71 -14.29 15.35
CA GLY A 651 -21.87 -15.27 16.04
C GLY A 651 -20.39 -15.00 15.81
N SER A 652 -19.58 -15.31 16.82
CA SER A 652 -18.11 -15.36 16.78
C SER A 652 -17.63 -16.52 17.61
N ASN A 653 -16.49 -17.09 17.24
CA ASN A 653 -15.71 -18.00 18.08
C ASN A 653 -14.23 -17.60 18.20
N GLY A 654 -13.92 -16.39 17.76
CA GLY A 654 -12.61 -15.73 17.90
C GLY A 654 -12.72 -14.27 17.47
N ASP A 655 -11.56 -13.59 17.45
CA ASP A 655 -11.47 -12.17 17.09
C ASP A 655 -10.67 -11.91 15.80
N SER A 656 -9.89 -12.89 15.32
CA SER A 656 -8.94 -12.69 14.22
C SER A 656 -8.61 -13.99 13.48
N TYR A 657 -9.61 -14.82 13.18
CA TYR A 657 -9.42 -16.04 12.40
C TYR A 657 -9.67 -15.82 10.93
N GLU A 658 -8.75 -16.33 10.12
CA GLU A 658 -8.70 -16.16 8.68
C GLU A 658 -9.12 -17.43 7.95
N GLY A 659 -9.90 -17.30 6.89
CA GLY A 659 -10.25 -18.43 6.05
C GLY A 659 -10.76 -18.07 4.67
N VAL A 660 -10.43 -18.91 3.69
CA VAL A 660 -11.08 -18.98 2.38
C VAL A 660 -12.15 -20.05 2.43
N LEU A 661 -13.41 -19.64 2.33
CA LEU A 661 -14.59 -20.47 2.55
C LEU A 661 -15.39 -20.64 1.27
N LYS A 662 -15.71 -21.87 0.89
CA LYS A 662 -16.68 -22.13 -0.17
C LYS A 662 -18.07 -21.68 0.27
N ALA A 663 -18.73 -20.92 -0.58
CA ALA A 663 -20.02 -20.31 -0.32
C ALA A 663 -21.02 -20.61 -1.45
N VAL A 664 -22.30 -20.54 -1.09
CA VAL A 664 -23.43 -20.61 -2.02
C VAL A 664 -24.04 -19.20 -2.12
N LEU A 665 -23.97 -18.61 -3.31
CA LEU A 665 -24.40 -17.24 -3.62
C LEU A 665 -25.74 -17.26 -4.37
N ASP A 666 -26.64 -16.35 -4.00
CA ASP A 666 -27.87 -16.10 -4.75
C ASP A 666 -27.56 -15.36 -6.05
N THR A 667 -27.60 -16.07 -7.17
CA THR A 667 -27.35 -15.47 -8.48
C THR A 667 -28.52 -14.64 -9.02
N ASP A 668 -29.67 -14.59 -8.31
CA ASP A 668 -30.82 -13.74 -8.65
C ASP A 668 -30.83 -12.39 -7.91
N SER A 669 -29.64 -11.81 -7.71
CA SER A 669 -29.43 -10.51 -7.06
C SER A 669 -28.54 -9.61 -7.90
N VAL A 670 -28.69 -8.29 -7.78
CA VAL A 670 -27.78 -7.33 -8.46
C VAL A 670 -26.40 -7.26 -7.80
N ILE A 671 -26.27 -7.76 -6.56
CA ILE A 671 -25.00 -7.76 -5.82
C ILE A 671 -24.14 -8.96 -6.21
N THR A 672 -24.72 -10.15 -6.16
CA THR A 672 -24.06 -11.45 -6.36
C THR A 672 -24.32 -12.06 -7.74
N GLY A 673 -25.21 -11.49 -8.56
CA GLY A 673 -25.72 -12.10 -9.79
C GLY A 673 -24.70 -12.37 -10.91
N ARG A 674 -23.50 -11.77 -10.81
CA ARG A 674 -22.40 -12.02 -11.76
C ARG A 674 -21.30 -12.93 -11.23
N TYR A 675 -21.40 -13.35 -9.97
CA TYR A 675 -20.58 -14.42 -9.38
C TYR A 675 -21.19 -15.78 -9.70
N ASN A 676 -20.40 -16.83 -9.50
CA ASN A 676 -20.90 -18.19 -9.62
C ASN A 676 -21.75 -18.53 -8.40
N GLU A 677 -22.78 -19.39 -8.57
CA GLU A 677 -23.58 -19.89 -7.46
C GLU A 677 -22.71 -20.57 -6.39
N ASN A 678 -21.69 -21.33 -6.82
CA ASN A 678 -20.66 -21.85 -5.94
C ASN A 678 -19.38 -21.05 -6.19
N ASP A 679 -18.98 -20.24 -5.22
CA ASP A 679 -17.74 -19.45 -5.26
C ASP A 679 -17.09 -19.47 -3.87
N VAL A 680 -16.08 -18.62 -3.66
CA VAL A 680 -15.37 -18.49 -2.38
C VAL A 680 -15.58 -17.10 -1.78
N LEU A 681 -15.67 -17.04 -0.46
CA LEU A 681 -15.63 -15.83 0.34
C LEU A 681 -14.42 -15.86 1.25
N TYR A 682 -13.85 -14.68 1.50
CA TYR A 682 -12.75 -14.49 2.43
C TYR A 682 -13.27 -13.93 3.74
N ASN A 683 -12.70 -14.37 4.85
CA ASN A 683 -12.95 -13.79 6.15
C ASN A 683 -11.67 -13.72 6.98
N ASN A 684 -11.53 -12.71 7.84
CA ASN A 684 -10.50 -12.66 8.88
C ASN A 684 -11.02 -12.20 10.26
N SER A 685 -12.34 -12.03 10.43
CA SER A 685 -12.93 -11.53 11.67
C SER A 685 -13.59 -12.62 12.52
N ALA A 686 -13.43 -13.90 12.17
CA ALA A 686 -14.03 -15.05 12.85
C ALA A 686 -15.57 -14.98 13.07
N SER A 687 -16.26 -14.11 12.34
CA SER A 687 -17.67 -13.77 12.55
C SER A 687 -18.61 -14.28 11.45
N TRP A 688 -19.87 -14.52 11.79
CA TRP A 688 -20.95 -14.91 10.87
C TRP A 688 -22.32 -14.38 11.34
N ILE A 689 -23.34 -14.43 10.48
CA ILE A 689 -24.71 -14.07 10.87
C ILE A 689 -25.38 -15.30 11.47
N GLU A 690 -25.59 -15.28 12.79
CA GLU A 690 -26.17 -16.38 13.57
C GLU A 690 -27.68 -16.47 13.38
N LYS A 691 -28.38 -15.33 13.41
CA LYS A 691 -29.81 -15.25 13.07
C LYS A 691 -30.06 -14.16 12.06
N VAL A 692 -30.79 -14.54 11.01
CA VAL A 692 -31.20 -13.64 9.92
C VAL A 692 -32.57 -13.05 10.26
N PRO A 693 -32.75 -11.72 10.17
CA PRO A 693 -34.07 -11.09 10.30
C PRO A 693 -35.08 -11.71 9.35
N ALA A 694 -36.34 -11.86 9.77
CA ALA A 694 -37.38 -12.50 8.95
C ALA A 694 -37.69 -11.74 7.64
N THR A 695 -37.37 -10.45 7.58
CA THR A 695 -37.51 -9.57 6.42
C THR A 695 -36.32 -9.59 5.48
N ALA A 696 -35.16 -10.04 5.96
CA ALA A 696 -33.93 -10.00 5.21
C ALA A 696 -33.87 -11.08 4.11
N LYS A 697 -33.27 -10.70 2.99
CA LYS A 697 -32.88 -11.64 1.92
C LYS A 697 -31.45 -12.10 2.16
N VAL A 698 -31.24 -13.42 2.23
CA VAL A 698 -29.90 -14.01 2.23
C VAL A 698 -29.35 -14.02 0.80
N LEU A 699 -28.18 -13.40 0.62
CA LEU A 699 -27.49 -13.31 -0.66
C LEU A 699 -26.31 -14.27 -0.76
N ALA A 700 -25.72 -14.67 0.37
CA ALA A 700 -24.73 -15.73 0.41
C ALA A 700 -24.73 -16.46 1.77
N SER A 701 -24.50 -17.76 1.73
CA SER A 701 -24.24 -18.61 2.90
C SER A 701 -23.00 -19.45 2.70
N ILE A 702 -22.34 -19.84 3.77
CA ILE A 702 -21.23 -20.81 3.69
C ILE A 702 -21.76 -22.19 3.37
N SER A 703 -21.04 -22.93 2.52
CA SER A 703 -21.39 -24.30 2.16
C SER A 703 -21.44 -25.19 3.40
N ASP A 704 -22.47 -26.03 3.48
CA ASP A 704 -22.63 -27.06 4.52
C ASP A 704 -21.88 -28.36 4.20
N LYS A 705 -21.33 -28.48 2.99
CA LYS A 705 -20.59 -29.65 2.51
C LYS A 705 -19.21 -29.78 3.15
N GLU A 706 -18.70 -31.02 3.17
CA GLU A 706 -17.31 -31.30 3.51
C GLU A 706 -16.32 -30.55 2.61
N GLY A 707 -15.18 -30.16 3.19
CA GLY A 707 -14.14 -29.39 2.49
C GLY A 707 -14.59 -27.99 2.07
N PHE A 708 -15.54 -27.37 2.79
CA PHE A 708 -15.93 -25.97 2.58
C PHE A 708 -14.77 -25.01 2.94
N TYR A 709 -14.02 -25.32 3.99
CA TYR A 709 -12.83 -24.59 4.40
C TYR A 709 -11.66 -24.98 3.49
N THR A 710 -11.09 -24.01 2.77
CA THR A 710 -10.07 -24.27 1.74
C THR A 710 -8.65 -24.03 2.26
N ALA A 711 -8.43 -22.91 2.93
CA ALA A 711 -7.14 -22.52 3.48
C ALA A 711 -7.31 -21.44 4.56
N GLY A 712 -6.34 -21.32 5.45
CA GLY A 712 -6.28 -20.29 6.49
C GLY A 712 -5.96 -20.84 7.88
N TRP A 713 -6.27 -20.04 8.90
CA TRP A 713 -6.22 -20.45 10.30
C TRP A 713 -7.51 -20.03 11.02
N TRP A 714 -8.39 -21.02 11.26
CA TRP A 714 -9.64 -20.82 11.98
C TRP A 714 -10.02 -22.09 12.80
N PRO A 715 -9.51 -22.21 14.03
CA PRO A 715 -9.94 -23.22 14.98
C PRO A 715 -11.47 -23.24 15.14
N ASN A 716 -12.08 -24.43 15.05
CA ASN A 716 -13.54 -24.62 15.12
C ASN A 716 -14.33 -23.94 13.98
N HIS A 717 -13.75 -23.78 12.78
CA HIS A 717 -14.44 -23.23 11.61
C HIS A 717 -15.75 -23.98 11.25
N ASP A 718 -15.92 -25.24 11.65
CA ASP A 718 -17.14 -26.02 11.36
C ASP A 718 -18.45 -25.38 11.86
N GLU A 719 -18.38 -24.48 12.85
CA GLU A 719 -19.54 -23.74 13.36
C GLU A 719 -20.20 -22.84 12.31
N VAL A 720 -19.45 -22.42 11.29
CA VAL A 720 -19.98 -21.52 10.25
C VAL A 720 -20.68 -22.25 9.09
N LYS A 721 -20.66 -23.58 9.05
CA LYS A 721 -21.32 -24.38 8.01
C LYS A 721 -22.80 -23.99 7.89
N GLY A 722 -23.23 -23.65 6.67
CA GLY A 722 -24.63 -23.28 6.36
C GLY A 722 -25.07 -21.91 6.88
N LYS A 723 -24.22 -21.17 7.59
CA LYS A 723 -24.56 -19.85 8.14
C LYS A 723 -24.59 -18.78 7.06
N ALA A 724 -25.42 -17.76 7.25
CA ALA A 724 -25.51 -16.63 6.34
C ALA A 724 -24.30 -15.70 6.51
N TYR A 725 -23.81 -15.17 5.39
CA TYR A 725 -22.63 -14.28 5.35
C TYR A 725 -22.92 -12.96 4.66
N ILE A 726 -23.85 -12.95 3.71
CA ILE A 726 -24.29 -11.72 3.06
C ILE A 726 -25.80 -11.67 3.15
N ILE A 727 -26.33 -10.60 3.74
CA ILE A 727 -27.77 -10.33 3.78
C ILE A 727 -28.07 -8.93 3.30
N GLN A 728 -29.28 -8.74 2.79
CA GLN A 728 -29.82 -7.44 2.47
C GLN A 728 -31.21 -7.29 3.09
N ASP A 729 -31.46 -6.16 3.72
CA ASP A 729 -32.76 -5.82 4.33
C ASP A 729 -33.01 -4.30 4.22
N GLN A 730 -34.05 -3.82 4.89
CA GLN A 730 -34.45 -2.43 4.86
C GLN A 730 -34.84 -1.95 6.27
N ALA A 731 -34.20 -0.88 6.73
CA ALA A 731 -34.60 -0.15 7.94
C ALA A 731 -35.42 1.08 7.54
N GLU A 732 -36.74 0.97 7.66
CA GLU A 732 -37.71 1.97 7.18
C GLU A 732 -37.53 2.31 5.69
N LYS A 733 -36.79 3.38 5.34
CA LYS A 733 -36.50 3.77 3.96
C LYS A 733 -35.08 3.44 3.51
N GLY A 734 -34.14 3.27 4.45
CA GLY A 734 -32.75 3.00 4.16
C GLY A 734 -32.53 1.53 3.84
N LYS A 735 -31.83 1.23 2.75
CA LYS A 735 -31.43 -0.13 2.41
C LYS A 735 -30.17 -0.50 3.19
N ILE A 736 -30.15 -1.70 3.77
CA ILE A 736 -29.01 -2.21 4.54
C ILE A 736 -28.47 -3.44 3.83
N THR A 737 -27.17 -3.44 3.54
CA THR A 737 -26.45 -4.64 3.09
C THR A 737 -25.33 -4.95 4.08
N LEU A 738 -25.26 -6.17 4.57
CA LEU A 738 -24.25 -6.59 5.55
C LEU A 738 -23.41 -7.72 4.97
N PHE A 739 -22.10 -7.58 5.09
CA PHE A 739 -21.09 -8.56 4.72
C PHE A 739 -20.37 -9.02 5.99
N ALA A 740 -20.68 -10.21 6.50
CA ALA A 740 -19.93 -10.81 7.61
C ALA A 740 -18.47 -11.13 7.21
N SER A 741 -18.23 -11.31 5.91
CA SER A 741 -16.90 -11.41 5.30
C SER A 741 -16.17 -10.06 5.30
N HIS A 742 -14.89 -10.06 5.66
CA HIS A 742 -14.04 -8.87 5.59
C HIS A 742 -13.42 -8.71 4.18
N ILE A 743 -14.25 -8.23 3.24
CA ILE A 743 -13.95 -8.21 1.79
C ILE A 743 -12.88 -7.17 1.36
N THR A 744 -12.42 -6.35 2.29
CA THR A 744 -11.50 -5.21 2.10
C THR A 744 -10.12 -5.45 2.71
N ASN A 745 -9.96 -6.52 3.49
CA ASN A 745 -8.76 -6.78 4.29
C ASN A 745 -7.46 -6.59 3.52
N LYS A 746 -6.63 -5.61 3.91
CA LYS A 746 -5.36 -5.24 3.28
C LYS A 746 -5.41 -5.11 1.75
N GLY A 747 -6.58 -4.85 1.18
CA GLY A 747 -6.76 -4.75 -0.27
C GLY A 747 -6.51 -6.03 -1.06
N HIS A 748 -6.30 -7.19 -0.42
CA HIS A 748 -5.87 -8.43 -1.10
C HIS A 748 -7.01 -9.32 -1.67
N PRO A 749 -8.23 -9.38 -1.08
CA PRO A 749 -9.35 -10.16 -1.61
C PRO A 749 -10.08 -9.49 -2.78
N SER A 750 -9.34 -9.01 -3.78
CA SER A 750 -9.83 -8.12 -4.84
C SER A 750 -10.97 -8.70 -5.68
N HIS A 751 -11.16 -10.03 -5.69
CA HIS A 751 -12.34 -10.67 -6.31
C HIS A 751 -13.66 -10.16 -5.74
N GLN A 752 -13.70 -9.85 -4.45
CA GLN A 752 -14.92 -9.53 -3.70
C GLN A 752 -15.26 -8.03 -3.71
N PHE A 753 -14.38 -7.17 -4.21
CA PHE A 753 -14.59 -5.72 -4.26
C PHE A 753 -15.85 -5.30 -5.01
N ARG A 754 -16.27 -6.10 -6.01
CA ARG A 754 -17.49 -5.81 -6.77
C ARG A 754 -18.76 -6.10 -5.96
N LEU A 755 -18.70 -6.95 -4.93
CA LEU A 755 -19.82 -7.12 -3.99
C LEU A 755 -20.10 -5.79 -3.27
N LEU A 756 -19.05 -5.14 -2.76
CA LEU A 756 -19.13 -3.81 -2.14
C LEU A 756 -19.65 -2.77 -3.12
N ALA A 757 -19.04 -2.66 -4.30
CA ALA A 757 -19.45 -1.69 -5.32
C ALA A 757 -20.92 -1.87 -5.74
N ASN A 758 -21.35 -3.12 -5.98
CA ASN A 758 -22.72 -3.42 -6.37
C ASN A 758 -23.72 -3.07 -5.26
N ALA A 759 -23.37 -3.28 -3.98
CA ALA A 759 -24.20 -2.87 -2.86
C ALA A 759 -24.36 -1.35 -2.78
N ILE A 760 -23.29 -0.59 -3.04
CA ILE A 760 -23.32 0.88 -3.10
C ILE A 760 -24.24 1.36 -4.22
N TYR A 761 -24.08 0.84 -5.45
CA TYR A 761 -24.95 1.22 -6.58
C TYR A 761 -26.41 0.79 -6.36
N ASP A 762 -26.64 -0.39 -5.78
CA ASP A 762 -27.98 -0.88 -5.46
C ASP A 762 -28.66 -0.04 -4.35
N GLY A 763 -27.87 0.49 -3.42
CA GLY A 763 -28.31 1.37 -2.35
C GLY A 763 -28.76 2.77 -2.82
N MET A 764 -28.37 3.19 -4.02
CA MET A 764 -28.80 4.49 -4.57
C MET A 764 -30.30 4.47 -4.93
N PRO A 765 -31.05 5.55 -4.63
CA PRO A 765 -32.46 5.67 -5.01
C PRO A 765 -32.62 5.76 -6.52
N GLY A 766 -33.69 5.17 -7.05
CA GLY A 766 -34.00 5.23 -8.47
C GLY A 766 -35.18 4.34 -8.84
N GLU A 767 -35.86 4.69 -9.93
CA GLU A 767 -36.96 3.89 -10.47
C GLU A 767 -36.43 2.84 -11.44
N LEU A 768 -37.08 1.67 -11.43
CA LEU A 768 -36.84 0.64 -12.44
C LEU A 768 -37.57 1.03 -13.72
N THR A 769 -36.85 0.96 -14.84
CA THR A 769 -37.35 1.28 -16.17
C THR A 769 -36.97 0.18 -17.15
N GLU A 770 -37.70 0.09 -18.26
CA GLU A 770 -37.36 -0.82 -19.36
C GLU A 770 -36.55 -0.06 -20.42
N ILE A 771 -35.42 -0.63 -20.83
CA ILE A 771 -34.66 -0.22 -22.01
C ILE A 771 -34.73 -1.33 -23.05
N VAL A 772 -34.89 -0.95 -24.32
CA VAL A 772 -34.92 -1.88 -25.47
C VAL A 772 -33.70 -1.63 -26.34
N GLY A 773 -32.93 -2.68 -26.63
CA GLY A 773 -31.82 -2.61 -27.57
C GLY A 773 -32.23 -2.07 -28.93
N THR A 774 -31.54 -1.04 -29.43
CA THR A 774 -31.75 -0.53 -30.79
C THR A 774 -30.97 -1.40 -31.77
N ASN A 775 -31.69 -2.24 -32.54
CA ASN A 775 -31.10 -2.86 -33.73
C ASN A 775 -30.91 -1.76 -34.78
N SER A 776 -29.66 -1.35 -35.01
CA SER A 776 -29.31 -0.45 -36.11
C SER A 776 -29.39 -1.20 -37.45
N ALA A 777 -30.61 -1.49 -37.89
CA ALA A 777 -30.93 -1.87 -39.27
C ALA A 777 -31.97 -0.89 -39.82
N GLY A 778 -31.52 0.30 -40.22
CA GLY A 778 -32.36 1.26 -40.94
C GLY A 778 -31.87 2.70 -40.83
N GLY A 779 -31.23 3.21 -41.88
CA GLY A 779 -30.91 4.63 -42.00
C GLY A 779 -32.18 5.50 -41.96
N GLY A 780 -32.22 6.46 -41.05
CA GLY A 780 -33.33 7.40 -40.89
C GLY A 780 -32.90 8.68 -40.19
N SER A 781 -32.59 9.70 -40.99
CA SER A 781 -32.43 11.14 -40.68
C SER A 781 -32.80 11.62 -39.25
N HIS A 782 -31.80 12.09 -38.51
CA HIS A 782 -31.99 12.99 -37.38
C HIS A 782 -32.68 14.29 -37.82
N LYS A 783 -33.91 14.54 -37.35
CA LYS A 783 -34.53 15.86 -37.37
C LYS A 783 -34.20 16.60 -36.07
N LYS A 784 -33.53 17.74 -36.23
CA LYS A 784 -33.33 18.79 -35.22
C LYS A 784 -34.69 19.34 -34.79
N HIS A 785 -34.95 19.41 -33.47
CA HIS A 785 -35.98 20.29 -32.93
C HIS A 785 -35.35 21.62 -32.54
N ASN A 786 -35.87 22.70 -33.12
CA ASN A 786 -35.63 24.09 -32.76
C ASN A 786 -36.99 24.76 -32.57
N GLY A 787 -37.10 25.68 -31.60
CA GLY A 787 -38.30 26.50 -31.41
C GLY A 787 -38.41 27.04 -29.99
N GLY A 788 -37.93 28.27 -29.76
CA GLY A 788 -38.24 29.07 -28.58
C GLY A 788 -39.34 30.09 -28.87
N THR A 789 -39.94 30.69 -27.82
CA THR A 789 -40.42 32.08 -27.86
C THR A 789 -40.56 32.69 -26.46
N THR A 790 -40.24 33.98 -26.42
CA THR A 790 -40.14 34.97 -25.33
C THR A 790 -41.45 35.69 -25.00
N THR A 791 -41.56 36.29 -23.80
CA THR A 791 -42.19 37.62 -23.58
C THR A 791 -41.55 38.38 -22.40
N LYS A 792 -41.35 39.69 -22.59
CA LYS A 792 -40.84 40.74 -21.67
C LYS A 792 -41.92 41.84 -21.55
N ASP A 793 -41.97 42.55 -20.43
CA ASP A 793 -42.16 44.03 -20.29
C ASP A 793 -42.23 44.41 -18.79
N THR A 794 -41.31 45.21 -18.20
CA THR A 794 -41.21 46.71 -18.06
C THR A 794 -42.29 47.31 -17.12
N THR A 795 -42.10 48.26 -16.17
CA THR A 795 -41.16 49.41 -16.00
C THR A 795 -41.31 50.07 -14.59
N THR A 796 -40.33 50.91 -14.23
CA THR A 796 -40.02 51.81 -13.06
C THR A 796 -40.97 53.06 -12.93
N PRO A 797 -40.80 54.17 -12.11
CA PRO A 797 -39.59 54.75 -11.43
C PRO A 797 -39.68 55.72 -10.16
N ASN A 798 -38.49 56.14 -9.67
CA ASN A 798 -38.03 57.46 -9.10
C ASN A 798 -38.13 57.92 -7.59
N THR A 799 -36.94 57.99 -6.95
CA THR A 799 -36.21 58.98 -6.05
C THR A 799 -36.78 60.38 -5.66
N PRO A 800 -36.13 61.22 -4.78
CA PRO A 800 -35.18 61.06 -3.62
C PRO A 800 -35.45 62.02 -2.39
N VAL A 801 -34.63 62.02 -1.31
CA VAL A 801 -34.01 63.21 -0.60
C VAL A 801 -33.70 63.02 0.93
N LYS A 802 -32.41 63.28 1.28
CA LYS A 802 -31.71 63.85 2.48
C LYS A 802 -31.67 63.22 3.90
N ASP A 803 -30.41 63.09 4.34
CA ASP A 803 -29.78 62.91 5.68
C ASP A 803 -30.05 64.08 6.66
N PRO A 804 -29.88 63.93 8.02
CA PRO A 804 -28.54 63.87 8.61
C PRO A 804 -28.34 63.02 9.91
N ALA A 805 -27.20 62.32 9.98
CA ALA A 805 -26.22 62.16 11.09
C ALA A 805 -26.68 61.95 12.56
N LYS A 806 -26.30 60.78 13.14
CA LYS A 806 -25.42 60.65 14.33
C LYS A 806 -25.21 59.17 14.72
N GLU A 807 -23.95 58.76 14.80
CA GLU A 807 -23.43 57.53 15.44
C GLU A 807 -23.38 57.68 16.99
N PRO A 808 -23.03 56.63 17.78
CA PRO A 808 -22.82 55.20 17.44
C PRO A 808 -23.45 54.20 18.45
N ALA A 809 -23.71 52.96 18.02
CA ALA A 809 -23.61 51.77 18.88
C ALA A 809 -23.63 50.46 18.07
N LYS A 810 -22.76 49.53 18.49
CA LYS A 810 -22.52 48.16 18.02
C LYS A 810 -23.80 47.31 17.91
N ASP A 811 -23.95 46.53 16.83
CA ASP A 811 -24.06 45.06 16.90
C ASP A 811 -23.86 44.37 15.53
N SER A 812 -23.39 43.13 15.64
CA SER A 812 -23.21 42.02 14.71
C SER A 812 -24.07 41.94 13.42
N ALA A 813 -23.40 41.59 12.31
CA ALA A 813 -24.03 40.97 11.15
C ALA A 813 -23.09 39.97 10.46
N LYS A 814 -23.63 38.79 10.18
CA LYS A 814 -23.05 37.69 9.38
C LYS A 814 -22.69 38.18 7.98
N ASP A 815 -21.43 37.97 7.56
CA ASP A 815 -20.94 38.39 6.25
C ASP A 815 -21.09 37.26 5.23
N THR A 816 -21.96 37.45 4.23
CA THR A 816 -22.03 36.58 3.05
C THR A 816 -20.98 37.04 2.04
N ALA A 817 -19.89 36.29 1.90
CA ALA A 817 -18.80 36.60 0.98
C ALA A 817 -19.25 36.63 -0.49
N SER A 818 -19.13 37.79 -1.15
CA SER A 818 -19.37 37.94 -2.59
C SER A 818 -18.15 37.48 -3.40
N LYS A 819 -18.35 36.61 -4.40
CA LYS A 819 -17.32 36.15 -5.37
C LYS A 819 -17.00 37.17 -6.48
N THR A 820 -17.33 38.45 -6.29
CA THR A 820 -17.09 39.51 -7.29
C THR A 820 -15.64 40.01 -7.24
N MET A 821 -15.02 40.26 -8.40
CA MET A 821 -13.66 40.81 -8.47
C MET A 821 -13.53 42.18 -7.77
N PRO A 822 -12.53 42.39 -6.90
CA PRO A 822 -12.31 43.65 -6.19
C PRO A 822 -11.96 44.80 -7.14
N SER A 823 -12.59 45.96 -6.91
CA SER A 823 -12.51 47.11 -7.83
C SER A 823 -11.11 47.73 -7.93
N ASP A 824 -10.34 47.70 -6.85
CA ASP A 824 -9.00 48.26 -6.69
C ASP A 824 -7.87 47.32 -7.19
N THR A 825 -8.23 46.13 -7.70
CA THR A 825 -7.27 45.22 -8.35
C THR A 825 -7.23 45.38 -9.86
N ARG A 826 -8.17 46.13 -10.46
CA ARG A 826 -8.23 46.33 -11.93
C ARG A 826 -6.98 47.05 -12.43
N ASN A 827 -6.29 46.45 -13.41
CA ASN A 827 -5.01 46.90 -13.93
C ASN A 827 -3.84 46.86 -12.92
N HIS A 828 -4.04 46.25 -11.75
CA HIS A 828 -2.96 45.98 -10.81
C HIS A 828 -2.22 44.70 -11.24
N TRP A 829 -0.90 44.64 -11.09
CA TRP A 829 -0.11 43.50 -11.55
C TRP A 829 -0.46 42.17 -10.83
N SER A 830 -1.06 42.24 -9.63
CA SER A 830 -1.56 41.08 -8.89
C SER A 830 -2.99 40.65 -9.23
N GLU A 831 -3.69 41.35 -10.14
CA GLU A 831 -5.11 41.10 -10.48
C GLU A 831 -5.41 39.63 -10.76
N SER A 832 -4.60 39.00 -11.62
CA SER A 832 -4.74 37.60 -11.99
C SER A 832 -4.58 36.65 -10.79
N SER A 833 -3.61 36.93 -9.92
CA SER A 833 -3.35 36.11 -8.73
C SER A 833 -4.45 36.28 -7.68
N VAL A 834 -4.98 37.49 -7.49
CA VAL A 834 -6.11 37.72 -6.59
C VAL A 834 -7.35 36.98 -7.09
N LYS A 835 -7.62 37.02 -8.41
CA LYS A 835 -8.73 36.26 -9.00
C LYS A 835 -8.62 34.76 -8.67
N GLU A 836 -7.44 34.18 -8.85
CA GLU A 836 -7.21 32.76 -8.64
C GLU A 836 -7.43 32.35 -7.17
N LEU A 837 -6.99 33.17 -6.22
CA LEU A 837 -7.27 32.94 -4.80
C LEU A 837 -8.74 33.11 -4.42
N ILE A 838 -9.49 33.96 -5.14
CA ILE A 838 -10.96 34.05 -4.98
C ILE A 838 -11.63 32.78 -5.50
N ASP A 839 -11.21 32.27 -6.66
CA ASP A 839 -11.75 31.05 -7.27
C ASP A 839 -11.51 29.83 -6.35
N LEU A 840 -10.36 29.79 -5.66
CA LEU A 840 -10.01 28.79 -4.65
C LEU A 840 -10.72 28.98 -3.29
N GLY A 841 -11.45 30.08 -3.09
CA GLY A 841 -12.08 30.40 -1.81
C GLY A 841 -11.11 30.82 -0.70
N ALA A 842 -9.85 31.12 -1.05
CA ALA A 842 -8.80 31.50 -0.09
C ALA A 842 -8.86 32.97 0.34
N VAL A 843 -9.37 33.85 -0.53
CA VAL A 843 -9.62 35.27 -0.22
C VAL A 843 -11.01 35.71 -0.67
N SER A 844 -11.53 36.76 -0.03
CA SER A 844 -12.76 37.45 -0.43
C SER A 844 -12.52 38.96 -0.46
N SER A 845 -13.37 39.71 -1.17
CA SER A 845 -13.35 41.17 -1.08
C SER A 845 -13.74 41.64 0.33
N TYR A 846 -13.20 42.78 0.75
CA TYR A 846 -13.71 43.52 1.90
C TYR A 846 -15.16 44.00 1.63
N PRO A 847 -15.92 44.38 2.68
CA PRO A 847 -17.28 44.92 2.53
C PRO A 847 -17.38 46.18 1.64
N ASP A 848 -16.27 46.91 1.47
CA ASP A 848 -16.14 48.06 0.57
C ASP A 848 -15.84 47.67 -0.90
N HIS A 849 -15.91 46.37 -1.24
CA HIS A 849 -15.59 45.80 -2.55
C HIS A 849 -14.13 45.98 -3.01
N THR A 850 -13.20 46.08 -2.07
CA THR A 850 -11.75 46.20 -2.33
C THR A 850 -10.97 44.97 -1.82
N PHE A 851 -9.71 44.83 -2.27
CA PHE A 851 -8.75 43.82 -1.78
C PHE A 851 -7.54 44.45 -1.08
N LYS A 852 -7.24 45.71 -1.39
CA LYS A 852 -6.13 46.53 -0.89
C LYS A 852 -4.77 45.90 -1.22
N PRO A 853 -4.44 45.67 -2.51
CA PRO A 853 -3.23 44.94 -2.89
C PRO A 853 -1.93 45.60 -2.41
N ASP A 854 -1.89 46.93 -2.30
CA ASP A 854 -0.72 47.69 -1.84
C ASP A 854 -0.62 47.82 -0.31
N LYS A 855 -1.60 47.29 0.43
CA LYS A 855 -1.56 47.30 1.90
C LYS A 855 -0.66 46.16 2.40
N ASN A 856 0.14 46.43 3.43
CA ASN A 856 0.93 45.40 4.11
C ASN A 856 0.04 44.29 4.68
N ILE A 857 0.50 43.05 4.54
CA ILE A 857 -0.22 41.85 5.02
C ILE A 857 0.24 41.47 6.43
N THR A 858 -0.70 41.08 7.29
CA THR A 858 -0.37 40.58 8.62
C THR A 858 -0.03 39.09 8.62
N ARG A 859 0.62 38.60 9.68
CA ARG A 859 0.95 37.18 9.87
C ARG A 859 -0.32 36.31 9.84
N ALA A 860 -1.37 36.73 10.51
CA ALA A 860 -2.65 36.02 10.53
C ALA A 860 -3.33 35.99 9.14
N GLU A 861 -3.27 37.09 8.40
CA GLU A 861 -3.82 37.15 7.04
C GLU A 861 -3.06 36.20 6.10
N LEU A 862 -1.72 36.25 6.09
CA LEU A 862 -0.90 35.39 5.23
C LEU A 862 -1.15 33.90 5.51
N VAL A 863 -1.16 33.51 6.79
CA VAL A 863 -1.39 32.12 7.20
C VAL A 863 -2.77 31.64 6.80
N THR A 864 -3.80 32.46 7.01
CA THR A 864 -5.17 32.05 6.66
C THR A 864 -5.31 31.81 5.16
N ILE A 865 -4.70 32.68 4.34
CA ILE A 865 -4.73 32.52 2.88
C ILE A 865 -3.99 31.23 2.50
N LEU A 866 -2.82 30.96 3.08
CA LEU A 866 -2.05 29.75 2.82
C LEU A 866 -2.81 28.47 3.19
N VAL A 867 -3.34 28.39 4.41
CA VAL A 867 -4.10 27.23 4.90
C VAL A 867 -5.32 26.97 4.02
N LYS A 868 -6.05 28.02 3.63
CA LYS A 868 -7.22 27.86 2.73
C LYS A 868 -6.82 27.48 1.31
N ALA A 869 -5.82 28.15 0.74
CA ALA A 869 -5.43 27.94 -0.65
C ALA A 869 -4.82 26.55 -0.88
N LEU A 870 -4.12 26.02 0.14
CA LEU A 870 -3.52 24.67 0.14
C LEU A 870 -4.45 23.60 0.75
N LYS A 871 -5.68 23.96 1.15
CA LYS A 871 -6.67 23.07 1.76
C LYS A 871 -6.12 22.27 2.96
N ILE A 872 -5.36 22.94 3.81
CA ILE A 872 -4.74 22.34 4.99
C ILE A 872 -5.79 22.14 6.07
N ASP A 873 -5.83 20.94 6.66
CA ASP A 873 -6.77 20.58 7.72
C ASP A 873 -6.56 21.47 8.97
N ILE A 874 -7.67 21.93 9.55
CA ILE A 874 -7.72 22.86 10.67
C ILE A 874 -7.77 22.18 12.06
N SER A 875 -7.61 20.85 12.15
CA SER A 875 -7.58 20.13 13.43
C SER A 875 -6.26 20.36 14.20
N SER A 876 -6.27 21.12 15.31
CA SER A 876 -5.08 21.30 16.16
C SER A 876 -5.42 21.75 17.58
N ASP A 877 -4.73 21.17 18.58
CA ASP A 877 -4.92 21.47 20.01
C ASP A 877 -4.03 22.60 20.55
N LYS A 878 -3.02 23.03 19.77
CA LYS A 878 -2.04 24.03 20.22
C LYS A 878 -2.47 25.45 19.88
N VAL A 879 -2.61 26.29 20.91
CA VAL A 879 -3.07 27.69 20.77
C VAL A 879 -2.09 28.65 21.47
N PHE A 880 -1.58 29.65 20.74
CA PHE A 880 -0.76 30.71 21.34
C PHE A 880 -1.61 31.65 22.19
N ALA A 881 -1.06 32.17 23.29
CA ALA A 881 -1.81 32.96 24.27
C ALA A 881 -2.44 34.22 23.65
N ASP A 882 -1.73 34.87 22.73
CA ASP A 882 -2.20 36.07 22.02
C ASP A 882 -3.16 35.78 20.85
N THR A 883 -3.46 34.51 20.56
CA THR A 883 -4.38 34.09 19.49
C THR A 883 -5.71 33.54 19.99
N GLN A 884 -5.87 33.30 21.30
CA GLN A 884 -7.05 32.62 21.86
C GLN A 884 -8.39 33.25 21.49
N LYS A 885 -8.42 34.58 21.33
CA LYS A 885 -9.62 35.35 20.93
C LYS A 885 -9.53 35.93 19.51
N HIS A 886 -8.49 35.54 18.76
CA HIS A 886 -8.22 36.08 17.42
C HIS A 886 -8.99 35.28 16.37
N TRP A 887 -9.53 35.95 15.34
CA TRP A 887 -10.35 35.29 14.29
C TRP A 887 -9.58 34.23 13.51
N ALA A 888 -8.25 34.36 13.42
CA ALA A 888 -7.37 33.42 12.73
C ALA A 888 -6.85 32.28 13.62
N LYS A 889 -7.36 32.12 14.85
CA LYS A 889 -6.86 31.15 15.85
C LYS A 889 -6.64 29.77 15.25
N ASP A 890 -7.68 29.18 14.65
CA ASP A 890 -7.63 27.80 14.19
C ASP A 890 -6.73 27.63 12.95
N TYR A 891 -6.65 28.64 12.09
CA TYR A 891 -5.70 28.67 10.96
C TYR A 891 -4.25 28.77 11.43
N ILE A 892 -3.98 29.57 12.47
CA ILE A 892 -2.65 29.69 13.08
C ILE A 892 -2.26 28.38 13.77
N ALA A 893 -3.19 27.75 14.50
CA ALA A 893 -2.98 26.46 15.15
C ALA A 893 -2.70 25.35 14.13
N ALA A 894 -3.41 25.34 13.01
CA ALA A 894 -3.16 24.45 11.89
C ALA A 894 -1.77 24.70 11.28
N ALA A 895 -1.48 25.94 10.91
CA ALA A 895 -0.19 26.27 10.30
C ALA A 895 1.01 25.96 11.21
N GLU A 896 0.84 26.03 12.53
CA GLU A 896 1.86 25.61 13.49
C GLU A 896 1.99 24.08 13.53
N LYS A 897 0.89 23.33 13.60
CA LYS A 897 0.87 21.85 13.51
C LYS A 897 1.61 21.35 12.27
N TYR A 898 1.39 22.01 11.13
CA TYR A 898 2.05 21.71 9.86
C TYR A 898 3.44 22.36 9.72
N ARG A 899 3.98 22.98 10.78
CA ARG A 899 5.31 23.64 10.84
C ARG A 899 5.53 24.72 9.77
N ILE A 900 4.45 25.30 9.25
CA ILE A 900 4.47 26.43 8.31
C ILE A 900 4.97 27.68 9.02
N VAL A 901 4.56 27.84 10.28
CA VAL A 901 4.89 28.99 11.11
C VAL A 901 5.41 28.56 12.47
N SER A 902 6.21 29.43 13.08
CA SER A 902 6.55 29.40 14.49
C SER A 902 6.12 30.71 15.14
N GLY A 903 5.80 30.66 16.44
CA GLY A 903 5.64 31.86 17.24
C GLY A 903 6.98 32.59 17.44
N TYR A 904 6.93 33.86 17.84
CA TYR A 904 8.13 34.58 18.30
C TYR A 904 8.68 33.97 19.60
N THR A 905 7.78 33.43 20.41
CA THR A 905 8.11 32.61 21.58
C THR A 905 7.21 31.38 21.59
N ALA A 906 7.43 30.46 22.53
CA ALA A 906 6.57 29.29 22.72
C ALA A 906 5.08 29.66 22.91
N ASN A 907 4.78 30.85 23.43
CA ASN A 907 3.42 31.27 23.80
C ASN A 907 2.90 32.51 23.06
N GLN A 908 3.68 33.15 22.19
CA GLN A 908 3.30 34.38 21.49
C GLN A 908 3.54 34.27 19.98
N PHE A 909 2.51 34.54 19.19
CA PHE A 909 2.55 34.44 17.73
C PHE A 909 2.72 35.78 17.00
N GLY A 910 2.14 36.87 17.52
CA GLY A 910 2.03 38.18 16.87
C GLY A 910 1.09 38.17 15.65
N PRO A 911 -0.21 37.83 15.80
CA PRO A 911 -1.12 37.65 14.64
C PRO A 911 -1.32 38.92 13.79
N ASP A 912 -1.27 40.09 14.41
CA ASP A 912 -1.52 41.39 13.77
C ASP A 912 -0.24 42.09 13.26
N ASP A 913 0.93 41.51 13.49
CA ASP A 913 2.19 42.07 13.00
C ASP A 913 2.31 41.89 11.49
N PHE A 914 2.91 42.88 10.83
CA PHE A 914 3.22 42.80 9.41
C PHE A 914 4.34 41.80 9.14
N VAL A 915 4.17 41.01 8.07
CA VAL A 915 5.14 40.00 7.65
C VAL A 915 6.23 40.68 6.82
N THR A 916 7.50 40.43 7.14
CA THR A 916 8.60 40.86 6.26
C THR A 916 8.72 39.97 5.04
N ARG A 917 9.32 40.46 3.95
CA ARG A 917 9.49 39.67 2.71
C ARG A 917 10.26 38.37 2.93
N GLU A 918 11.27 38.37 3.80
CA GLU A 918 12.01 37.15 4.17
C GLU A 918 11.17 36.14 4.98
N GLN A 919 10.28 36.62 5.85
CA GLN A 919 9.34 35.79 6.59
C GLN A 919 8.29 35.20 5.67
N MET A 920 7.74 35.99 4.75
CA MET A 920 6.77 35.52 3.75
C MET A 920 7.35 34.39 2.90
N ALA A 921 8.56 34.58 2.35
CA ALA A 921 9.23 33.55 1.57
C ALA A 921 9.43 32.25 2.38
N THR A 922 9.89 32.39 3.64
CA THR A 922 10.11 31.24 4.52
C THR A 922 8.80 30.49 4.85
N MET A 923 7.73 31.22 5.17
CA MET A 923 6.42 30.62 5.48
C MET A 923 5.83 29.89 4.27
N ILE A 924 5.94 30.49 3.07
CA ILE A 924 5.43 29.86 1.83
C ILE A 924 6.26 28.62 1.49
N MET A 925 7.58 28.68 1.59
CA MET A 925 8.44 27.52 1.32
C MET A 925 8.17 26.36 2.29
N ARG A 926 7.96 26.67 3.58
CA ARG A 926 7.55 25.67 4.58
C ARG A 926 6.17 25.10 4.27
N ALA A 927 5.22 25.93 3.85
CA ALA A 927 3.88 25.46 3.44
C ALA A 927 3.94 24.48 2.27
N LEU A 928 4.87 24.69 1.33
CA LEU A 928 5.09 23.79 0.19
C LEU A 928 5.94 22.56 0.51
N LYS A 929 6.50 22.46 1.73
CA LYS A 929 7.46 21.41 2.10
C LYS A 929 8.64 21.27 1.12
N LEU A 930 9.02 22.35 0.43
CA LEU A 930 10.13 22.34 -0.51
C LEU A 930 11.44 22.45 0.26
N ASN A 931 12.39 21.54 -0.02
CA ASN A 931 13.68 21.51 0.63
C ASN A 931 14.46 22.80 0.37
N SER A 932 15.03 23.37 1.45
CA SER A 932 16.00 24.45 1.36
C SER A 932 17.28 23.94 0.68
N GLN A 933 17.73 24.63 -0.37
CA GLN A 933 19.00 24.34 -1.04
C GLN A 933 20.08 25.29 -0.50
N ALA A 934 21.36 24.88 -0.54
CA ALA A 934 22.47 25.74 -0.13
C ALA A 934 22.42 27.07 -0.88
N ALA A 935 22.36 28.19 -0.14
CA ALA A 935 22.19 29.51 -0.71
C ALA A 935 23.30 29.86 -1.73
N LYS A 936 22.90 30.18 -2.96
CA LYS A 936 23.73 31.00 -3.87
C LYS A 936 23.47 32.47 -3.55
N GLU A 937 24.49 33.33 -3.68
CA GLU A 937 24.27 34.78 -3.64
C GLU A 937 23.56 35.20 -4.93
N ILE A 938 22.27 35.55 -4.85
CA ILE A 938 21.46 35.85 -6.05
C ILE A 938 20.90 37.28 -6.03
N PHE A 939 20.77 37.91 -4.86
CA PHE A 939 20.31 39.31 -4.75
C PHE A 939 21.45 40.25 -4.36
N GLY A 940 21.38 41.51 -4.83
CA GLY A 940 22.40 42.53 -4.53
C GLY A 940 22.51 42.90 -3.05
N ASP A 941 21.44 42.66 -2.28
CA ASP A 941 21.29 42.90 -0.85
C ASP A 941 21.29 41.60 -0.01
N GLN A 942 21.88 40.51 -0.53
CA GLN A 942 21.96 39.20 0.14
C GLN A 942 22.47 39.28 1.60
N LYS A 943 23.33 40.25 1.91
CA LYS A 943 23.90 40.46 3.26
C LYS A 943 22.86 40.94 4.28
N GLU A 944 21.74 41.49 3.84
CA GLU A 944 20.65 41.94 4.71
C GLU A 944 19.65 40.82 5.04
N ILE A 945 19.72 39.69 4.31
CA ILE A 945 18.90 38.51 4.57
C ILE A 945 19.40 37.82 5.84
N SER A 946 18.49 37.56 6.78
CA SER A 946 18.85 36.81 7.99
C SER A 946 19.28 35.38 7.66
N ASP A 947 20.27 34.85 8.39
CA ASP A 947 20.87 33.53 8.11
C ASP A 947 19.81 32.41 8.01
N TRP A 948 18.79 32.43 8.88
CA TRP A 948 17.70 31.46 8.88
C TRP A 948 16.79 31.51 7.63
N ALA A 949 16.83 32.61 6.86
CA ALA A 949 15.98 32.82 5.68
C ALA A 949 16.73 32.60 4.36
N LYS A 950 18.08 32.59 4.37
CA LYS A 950 18.90 32.58 3.16
C LYS A 950 18.61 31.40 2.24
N ASP A 951 18.56 30.20 2.80
CA ASP A 951 18.35 28.99 2.00
C ASP A 951 16.90 28.91 1.48
N TYR A 952 15.92 29.37 2.26
CA TYR A 952 14.51 29.43 1.83
C TYR A 952 14.30 30.43 0.70
N ILE A 953 14.92 31.62 0.79
CA ILE A 953 14.82 32.64 -0.25
C ILE A 953 15.53 32.17 -1.53
N SER A 954 16.71 31.58 -1.41
CA SER A 954 17.44 31.02 -2.55
C SER A 954 16.63 29.92 -3.25
N ALA A 955 16.03 29.01 -2.47
CA ALA A 955 15.17 27.96 -3.00
C ALA A 955 13.88 28.51 -3.64
N ALA A 956 13.23 29.49 -3.01
CA ALA A 956 12.02 30.13 -3.54
C ALA A 956 12.29 30.83 -4.89
N GLN A 957 13.48 31.42 -5.06
CA GLN A 957 13.86 32.03 -6.32
C GLN A 957 14.20 31.01 -7.40
N ASN A 958 14.93 29.93 -7.05
CA ASN A 958 15.21 28.83 -7.98
C ASN A 958 13.92 28.18 -8.49
N ALA A 959 12.93 28.04 -7.61
CA ALA A 959 11.58 27.58 -7.95
C ALA A 959 10.72 28.64 -8.66
N LYS A 960 11.28 29.82 -8.96
CA LYS A 960 10.59 30.95 -9.61
C LYS A 960 9.34 31.42 -8.88
N LEU A 961 9.26 31.19 -7.57
CA LEU A 961 8.13 31.60 -6.73
C LEU A 961 8.20 33.08 -6.41
N ILE A 962 9.41 33.57 -6.12
CA ILE A 962 9.72 34.97 -5.84
C ILE A 962 10.64 35.54 -6.92
N SER A 963 10.55 36.85 -7.12
CA SER A 963 11.49 37.63 -7.93
C SER A 963 11.91 38.86 -7.13
N GLY A 964 13.15 39.30 -7.32
CA GLY A 964 13.62 40.56 -6.78
C GLY A 964 13.04 41.75 -7.54
N TYR A 965 13.44 42.94 -7.13
CA TYR A 965 13.12 44.18 -7.83
C TYR A 965 13.98 44.32 -9.10
N PRO A 966 13.57 45.16 -10.07
CA PRO A 966 14.31 45.37 -11.32
C PRO A 966 15.76 45.85 -11.13
N ASP A 967 16.10 46.40 -9.96
CA ASP A 967 17.46 46.82 -9.58
C ASP A 967 18.33 45.67 -9.03
N GLY A 968 17.79 44.46 -8.93
CA GLY A 968 18.48 43.26 -8.44
C GLY A 968 18.41 43.05 -6.92
N SER A 969 17.67 43.86 -6.18
CA SER A 969 17.47 43.71 -4.73
C SER A 969 16.28 42.82 -4.35
N PHE A 970 16.23 42.31 -3.12
CA PHE A 970 15.09 41.56 -2.57
C PHE A 970 14.30 42.34 -1.51
N HIS A 971 14.94 43.29 -0.81
CA HIS A 971 14.44 44.03 0.34
C HIS A 971 13.90 43.12 1.47
N PRO A 972 14.73 42.25 2.07
CA PRO A 972 14.27 41.21 3.01
C PRO A 972 13.53 41.72 4.25
N LYS A 973 13.87 42.93 4.70
CA LYS A 973 13.31 43.53 5.93
C LYS A 973 12.04 44.36 5.71
N ASP A 974 11.71 44.66 4.46
CA ASP A 974 10.49 45.39 4.12
C ASP A 974 9.26 44.54 4.38
N SER A 975 8.15 45.19 4.76
CA SER A 975 6.86 44.51 4.91
C SER A 975 6.32 44.08 3.55
N ALA A 976 5.86 42.83 3.46
CA ALA A 976 5.22 42.33 2.25
C ALA A 976 3.82 42.90 2.09
N THR A 977 3.43 43.20 0.85
CA THR A 977 2.08 43.64 0.52
C THR A 977 1.14 42.46 0.25
N ARG A 978 -0.17 42.68 0.36
CA ARG A 978 -1.19 41.66 0.04
C ARG A 978 -1.11 41.20 -1.42
N GLY A 979 -0.76 42.10 -2.33
CA GLY A 979 -0.54 41.78 -3.74
C GLY A 979 0.66 40.86 -3.97
N GLU A 980 1.75 41.07 -3.24
CA GLU A 980 2.94 40.22 -3.27
C GLU A 980 2.64 38.83 -2.70
N ALA A 981 1.99 38.76 -1.54
CA ALA A 981 1.56 37.49 -0.96
C ALA A 981 0.66 36.71 -1.93
N ALA A 982 -0.34 37.36 -2.53
CA ALA A 982 -1.23 36.71 -3.50
C ALA A 982 -0.46 36.12 -4.69
N LYS A 983 0.51 36.88 -5.23
CA LYS A 983 1.32 36.44 -6.37
C LYS A 983 2.19 35.23 -6.03
N VAL A 984 2.89 35.28 -4.90
CA VAL A 984 3.81 34.21 -4.50
C VAL A 984 3.04 32.94 -4.14
N ILE A 985 1.89 33.05 -3.46
CA ILE A 985 1.02 31.90 -3.14
C ILE A 985 0.46 31.24 -4.41
N VAL A 986 0.04 32.01 -5.41
CA VAL A 986 -0.43 31.43 -6.67
C VAL A 986 0.70 30.76 -7.45
N ASN A 987 1.88 31.37 -7.50
CA ASN A 987 3.05 30.71 -8.10
C ASN A 987 3.38 29.40 -7.38
N ALA A 988 3.26 29.40 -6.05
CA ALA A 988 3.47 28.24 -5.19
C ALA A 988 2.49 27.10 -5.53
N ILE A 989 1.19 27.39 -5.61
CA ILE A 989 0.16 26.39 -5.96
C ILE A 989 0.36 25.82 -7.38
N LYS A 990 0.80 26.64 -8.33
CA LYS A 990 1.09 26.20 -9.71
C LYS A 990 2.34 25.32 -9.83
N THR A 991 3.16 25.28 -8.79
CA THR A 991 4.37 24.45 -8.78
C THR A 991 4.09 23.07 -8.16
N THR A 992 2.97 22.92 -7.44
CA THR A 992 2.54 21.67 -6.77
C THR A 992 1.43 20.91 -7.49
N ASN A 993 0.79 21.52 -8.49
CA ASN A 993 -0.15 20.88 -9.42
C ASN A 993 0.56 20.63 -10.76
#